data_AF-A0A401GP85-F1
#
_entry.id   AF-A0A401GP85-F1
#
_cell.length_a   1.000
_cell.length_b   1.000
_cell.length_c   1.000
_cell.angle_alpha   90.00
_cell.angle_beta   90.00
_cell.angle_gamma   90.00
#
_symmetry.space_group_name_H-M   'P 1'
#
loop_
_entity.id
_entity.type
_entity.pdbx_description
1 polymer ?
#
loop_
_entity_poly.entity_id
_entity_poly.type
_entity_poly.pdbx_seq_one_letter_code
_entity_poly.pdbx_strand_id
1 'polypeptide(L)'
;MAPPKRVISPASPSGSSGKKVRALPGGAEFETQPPDDQGLSSVSGEAVGEPAAVEDIVVGGSTHLAAPLAGGRGLEDAPQAGLAEVEYVDDPFSDEQHATWDARVMVVVRKEGISPQVFPLTVAANLLQIILRDIKTFVKPALLDRDEILELLLKYRDTMLPALEQALRMGRFAAVRHMVLLPAGAISPSSERTGSDINYTPSSGLIMPPRRQAQTQMSIADMESAILKFEEKIYPELKRYVMGKHPTFNPPSSAVKDSTLFIDGMGGMSEKDPAVRQRVESLFGETEEGENRHFLFNTSGTGKTTLLIEGLCRYWGLYVVSCYDQKHPLGSEDVDTAWKFLQSDPGFTPKVPLTPTKNDALANNVKIAARTFRLVLLARLSIFDFFLRCAPLRINEAELRRRWVYLQLRPSGLFRKMDIFDELFQAIHTVQDDNAVALRIYNLEKAIRDDVHVGSLFFALDEAQVASQRGTEAFCSSTSGGGHGSVLGEMCNAWSDFSKAMIISGTGLPLELVVTNLITSATGKQIMWPKLFSDTGFFDDEDRMRSYIIDRVWPNRELTDTQDQILKRAWRWLRGRHRWTAGYTLLLQRMGVTSANKILDAYIKVLTGGFEATDGKALARNEPDTDVIKVTVFSKIDFSSLRDPRNIRLEGLIFRAVMNVVVRNRPHMFFTEFVDAVSLGFARVTPEKGPVDFTGKTESVKQLPQRIDEPLVVAAALRYFLSRPSRSMRDFVAGPIRGVEEASTLGFAVENVVTIALARVFKDGAASLCDAFTLCKSNGQAWLSEPVHFVSITGRTTDGTFLFEDSGLGRRAVPLLGYEASGPEEVEDWLRCAKSIFCFPDATMGPDIMFLVRCGVQLVWVLVQVKCLAVEALTAGQTSLRNVDLSKFYRARDGQPYSPKYRQGLTEKTRKLMDIPGTPVVRLAVSFPAEPHAGILEEAGSAEEIVATFDKLVEDVEFSEALAILSAYMPK
;
A
#
# COMPACT_ATOMS: atom_id res chain seq x y z
N MET A 1 25.67 52.69 37.62
CA MET A 1 25.16 52.55 39.02
C MET A 1 25.06 51.06 39.35
N ALA A 2 25.04 50.69 40.65
CA ALA A 2 25.24 49.32 41.12
C ALA A 2 23.92 48.59 41.52
N PRO A 3 23.90 47.24 41.57
CA PRO A 3 22.70 46.44 41.86
C PRO A 3 22.58 45.93 43.31
N PRO A 4 21.36 45.55 43.75
CA PRO A 4 21.16 44.59 44.86
C PRO A 4 20.03 43.55 44.60
N LYS A 5 19.84 42.43 45.35
CA LYS A 5 20.69 41.55 46.20
C LYS A 5 19.92 40.23 46.51
N ARG A 6 20.58 39.22 47.12
CA ARG A 6 19.99 37.94 47.63
C ARG A 6 19.69 37.97 49.15
N VAL A 7 18.69 37.18 49.60
CA VAL A 7 18.55 36.44 50.90
C VAL A 7 17.61 35.22 50.62
N ILE A 8 17.72 33.95 51.07
CA ILE A 8 18.61 33.14 51.95
C ILE A 8 18.04 32.73 53.35
N SER A 9 17.32 31.60 53.39
CA SER A 9 17.21 30.55 54.46
C SER A 9 16.64 30.92 55.86
N PRO A 10 16.13 29.95 56.68
CA PRO A 10 16.90 28.92 57.43
C PRO A 10 16.21 27.52 57.57
N ALA A 11 16.61 26.54 58.40
CA ALA A 11 17.92 25.85 58.57
C ALA A 11 17.86 24.65 59.57
N SER A 12 18.58 23.54 59.27
CA SER A 12 19.20 22.57 60.25
C SER A 12 18.29 21.77 61.21
N PRO A 13 18.76 20.82 62.07
CA PRO A 13 20.12 20.30 62.40
C PRO A 13 20.28 18.76 62.26
N SER A 14 21.12 18.04 63.04
CA SER A 14 22.56 17.78 62.76
C SER A 14 23.18 16.60 63.58
N GLY A 15 24.02 15.74 62.97
CA GLY A 15 24.89 14.72 63.63
C GLY A 15 25.50 13.73 62.60
N SER A 16 26.82 13.48 62.48
CA SER A 16 27.83 12.88 63.39
C SER A 16 27.73 11.35 63.51
N SER A 17 28.78 10.49 63.37
CA SER A 17 30.20 10.66 62.97
C SER A 17 30.87 9.26 62.77
N GLY A 18 32.05 9.13 62.15
CA GLY A 18 32.84 7.87 62.19
C GLY A 18 33.93 7.68 61.12
N LYS A 19 35.00 6.92 61.42
CA LYS A 19 36.13 6.56 60.51
C LYS A 19 36.42 5.05 60.54
N LYS A 20 36.71 4.40 59.40
CA LYS A 20 37.98 3.65 59.09
C LYS A 20 37.89 2.59 57.94
N VAL A 21 38.74 2.77 56.92
CA VAL A 21 39.77 1.83 56.37
C VAL A 21 39.48 0.32 56.20
N ARG A 22 39.50 -0.15 54.93
CA ARG A 22 39.85 -1.51 54.33
C ARG A 22 39.17 -2.78 54.91
N ALA A 23 38.94 -3.87 54.16
CA ALA A 23 39.53 -4.35 52.89
C ALA A 23 38.55 -5.13 51.97
N LEU A 24 39.09 -5.67 50.85
CA LEU A 24 38.51 -6.65 49.90
C LEU A 24 38.51 -8.10 50.50
N PRO A 25 37.99 -9.17 49.84
CA PRO A 25 37.44 -9.30 48.47
C PRO A 25 36.10 -10.08 48.38
N GLY A 26 35.67 -10.41 47.15
CA GLY A 26 34.71 -11.50 46.87
C GLY A 26 33.45 -11.04 46.13
N GLY A 27 33.03 -11.81 45.13
CA GLY A 27 31.78 -11.60 44.40
C GLY A 27 31.13 -12.94 44.02
N ALA A 28 29.85 -12.89 43.65
CA ALA A 28 29.12 -13.98 43.02
C ALA A 28 27.94 -13.39 42.22
N GLU A 29 27.60 -14.02 41.11
CA GLU A 29 26.38 -13.76 40.35
C GLU A 29 25.21 -14.51 40.99
N PHE A 30 23.97 -14.15 40.65
CA PHE A 30 22.80 -14.99 40.92
C PHE A 30 21.84 -14.99 39.74
N GLU A 31 21.79 -16.14 39.07
CA GLU A 31 20.78 -16.53 38.09
C GLU A 31 19.56 -17.10 38.83
N THR A 32 18.37 -17.07 38.22
CA THR A 32 17.13 -17.59 38.84
C THR A 32 16.31 -18.43 37.87
N GLN A 33 15.95 -19.64 38.30
CA GLN A 33 15.00 -20.53 37.64
C GLN A 33 13.92 -21.03 38.64
N PRO A 34 12.77 -21.53 38.14
CA PRO A 34 11.57 -21.77 38.97
C PRO A 34 11.60 -23.11 39.72
N PRO A 35 10.69 -23.33 40.69
CA PRO A 35 10.65 -24.54 41.51
C PRO A 35 9.82 -25.68 40.89
N ASP A 36 10.28 -26.91 41.13
CA ASP A 36 9.46 -28.13 41.11
C ASP A 36 8.76 -28.33 42.48
N ASP A 37 7.65 -29.08 42.50
CA ASP A 37 7.00 -29.56 43.72
C ASP A 37 6.69 -31.07 43.57
N GLN A 38 6.86 -31.87 44.64
CA GLN A 38 6.98 -33.33 44.52
C GLN A 38 5.87 -34.15 45.20
N GLY A 39 5.51 -35.27 44.55
CA GLY A 39 5.00 -36.47 45.23
C GLY A 39 3.57 -36.91 44.87
N LEU A 40 3.21 -38.18 44.99
CA LEU A 40 4.00 -39.35 45.44
C LEU A 40 3.36 -40.68 45.02
N SER A 41 4.07 -41.78 45.30
CA SER A 41 3.64 -43.20 45.33
C SER A 41 3.68 -44.02 44.03
N SER A 42 3.93 -45.32 44.22
CA SER A 42 4.31 -46.31 43.20
C SER A 42 3.83 -47.71 43.62
N VAL A 43 3.48 -48.56 42.64
CA VAL A 43 3.31 -50.02 42.81
C VAL A 43 3.84 -50.72 41.55
N SER A 44 4.46 -51.89 41.72
CA SER A 44 5.10 -52.69 40.67
C SER A 44 4.23 -53.88 40.19
N GLY A 45 4.58 -54.45 39.04
CA GLY A 45 4.02 -55.71 38.52
C GLY A 45 4.77 -56.17 37.26
N GLU A 46 5.08 -57.47 37.16
CA GLU A 46 5.98 -58.02 36.14
C GLU A 46 5.30 -58.93 35.09
N ALA A 47 5.70 -58.71 33.83
CA ALA A 47 6.11 -59.72 32.83
C ALA A 47 5.13 -60.71 32.12
N VAL A 48 5.63 -61.15 30.95
CA VAL A 48 5.26 -62.29 30.07
C VAL A 48 3.97 -62.18 29.24
N GLY A 49 4.10 -62.26 27.89
CA GLY A 49 2.94 -62.39 26.98
C GLY A 49 3.17 -62.13 25.48
N GLU A 50 4.06 -62.88 24.81
CA GLU A 50 3.97 -63.13 23.36
C GLU A 50 2.97 -64.30 23.09
N PRO A 51 2.48 -64.58 21.84
CA PRO A 51 2.93 -64.09 20.52
C PRO A 51 1.78 -63.70 19.52
N ALA A 52 2.17 -63.53 18.24
CA ALA A 52 1.42 -63.88 17.01
C ALA A 52 0.61 -62.83 16.20
N ALA A 53 1.30 -62.24 15.21
CA ALA A 53 1.03 -62.34 13.75
C ALA A 53 -0.23 -61.69 13.10
N VAL A 54 -0.22 -61.73 11.74
CA VAL A 54 -1.26 -61.27 10.77
C VAL A 54 -1.31 -59.75 10.54
N GLU A 55 -1.19 -59.20 9.32
CA GLU A 55 -0.70 -59.71 8.02
C GLU A 55 -0.23 -58.52 7.13
N ASP A 56 0.69 -58.77 6.20
CA ASP A 56 1.09 -57.85 5.11
C ASP A 56 0.20 -58.04 3.86
N ILE A 57 0.53 -57.33 2.77
CA ILE A 57 0.46 -57.73 1.32
C ILE A 57 -0.47 -56.91 0.38
N VAL A 58 0.19 -55.99 -0.37
CA VAL A 58 0.06 -55.75 -1.85
C VAL A 58 -1.30 -55.18 -2.34
N VAL A 59 -1.44 -54.31 -3.36
CA VAL A 59 -0.93 -54.23 -4.75
C VAL A 59 -0.52 -52.78 -5.08
N GLY A 60 0.48 -52.46 -5.91
CA GLY A 60 1.36 -53.26 -6.75
C GLY A 60 1.58 -52.53 -8.09
N GLY A 61 2.83 -52.25 -8.47
CA GLY A 61 3.15 -51.37 -9.60
C GLY A 61 3.56 -52.08 -10.89
N SER A 62 3.76 -51.30 -11.97
CA SER A 62 4.58 -51.72 -13.11
C SER A 62 5.10 -50.51 -13.89
N THR A 63 6.41 -50.46 -14.11
CA THR A 63 7.07 -49.66 -15.14
C THR A 63 7.54 -50.62 -16.24
N HIS A 64 7.46 -50.24 -17.53
CA HIS A 64 8.54 -50.45 -18.49
C HIS A 64 8.24 -49.93 -19.92
N LEU A 65 9.33 -49.44 -20.55
CA LEU A 65 9.65 -49.49 -21.99
C LEU A 65 8.72 -48.85 -23.04
N ALA A 66 9.21 -47.74 -23.59
CA ALA A 66 9.34 -47.56 -25.05
C ALA A 66 10.64 -46.79 -25.35
N ALA A 67 11.26 -47.06 -26.50
CA ALA A 67 12.52 -46.46 -26.96
C ALA A 67 12.28 -45.55 -28.20
N PRO A 68 13.24 -44.75 -28.68
CA PRO A 68 12.95 -43.59 -29.53
C PRO A 68 12.74 -43.94 -31.01
N LEU A 69 12.03 -43.06 -31.71
CA LEU A 69 12.09 -42.90 -33.17
C LEU A 69 12.58 -41.50 -33.52
N ALA A 70 13.43 -41.42 -34.54
CA ALA A 70 14.00 -40.18 -35.06
C ALA A 70 13.53 -39.91 -36.49
N GLY A 71 13.57 -38.64 -36.91
CA GLY A 71 13.22 -38.18 -38.26
C GLY A 71 11.91 -37.39 -38.28
N GLY A 72 11.97 -36.14 -38.75
CA GLY A 72 10.77 -35.27 -38.77
C GLY A 72 10.98 -33.75 -38.90
N ARG A 73 12.18 -33.25 -39.26
CA ARG A 73 12.30 -31.85 -39.69
C ARG A 73 11.77 -31.71 -41.12
N GLY A 74 10.80 -30.81 -41.34
CA GLY A 74 10.32 -30.44 -42.67
C GLY A 74 8.80 -30.42 -42.83
N LEU A 75 8.09 -29.63 -42.01
CA LEU A 75 6.65 -29.35 -42.22
C LEU A 75 6.13 -28.06 -41.55
N GLU A 76 7.02 -27.13 -41.16
CA GLU A 76 6.65 -25.88 -40.47
C GLU A 76 6.63 -24.64 -41.39
N ASP A 77 7.32 -24.68 -42.53
CA ASP A 77 7.57 -23.50 -43.38
C ASP A 77 6.36 -23.06 -44.24
N ALA A 78 5.33 -23.91 -44.38
CA ALA A 78 4.23 -23.69 -45.33
C ALA A 78 3.33 -22.46 -45.04
N PRO A 79 2.96 -22.13 -43.78
CA PRO A 79 2.08 -20.97 -43.52
C PRO A 79 2.81 -19.62 -43.60
N GLN A 80 4.12 -19.58 -43.33
CA GLN A 80 4.85 -18.31 -43.16
C GLN A 80 5.10 -17.58 -44.48
N ALA A 81 5.18 -18.29 -45.60
CA ALA A 81 5.42 -17.69 -46.92
C ALA A 81 4.33 -16.70 -47.37
N GLY A 82 3.12 -16.77 -46.80
CA GLY A 82 2.01 -15.84 -47.07
C GLY A 82 1.82 -14.75 -46.00
N LEU A 83 2.66 -14.67 -44.97
CA LEU A 83 2.47 -13.79 -43.80
C LEU A 83 3.44 -12.60 -43.73
N ALA A 84 4.38 -12.48 -44.68
CA ALA A 84 5.45 -11.48 -44.64
C ALA A 84 5.01 -10.01 -44.84
N GLU A 85 3.73 -9.75 -45.16
CA GLU A 85 3.18 -8.40 -45.40
C GLU A 85 2.23 -7.91 -44.29
N VAL A 86 2.09 -8.64 -43.18
CA VAL A 86 1.21 -8.25 -42.06
C VAL A 86 2.07 -7.80 -40.86
N GLU A 87 1.86 -6.57 -40.40
CA GLU A 87 2.53 -6.00 -39.23
C GLU A 87 2.09 -6.72 -37.94
N TYR A 88 3.05 -7.26 -37.18
CA TYR A 88 2.78 -8.09 -36.02
C TYR A 88 2.23 -7.28 -34.83
N VAL A 89 1.24 -7.84 -34.15
CA VAL A 89 0.74 -7.38 -32.85
C VAL A 89 1.05 -8.45 -31.82
N ASP A 90 1.60 -8.06 -30.67
CA ASP A 90 1.87 -8.96 -29.55
C ASP A 90 0.57 -9.64 -29.08
N ASP A 91 0.57 -10.97 -28.92
CA ASP A 91 -0.59 -11.69 -28.38
C ASP A 91 -0.59 -11.55 -26.83
N PRO A 92 -1.62 -10.96 -26.21
CA PRO A 92 -1.65 -10.70 -24.77
C PRO A 92 -2.13 -11.91 -23.93
N PHE A 93 -1.96 -13.15 -24.43
CA PHE A 93 -2.41 -14.39 -23.79
C PHE A 93 -1.25 -15.39 -23.62
N SER A 94 -1.36 -16.31 -22.64
CA SER A 94 -0.33 -17.32 -22.36
C SER A 94 -0.56 -18.65 -23.10
N ASP A 95 0.48 -19.47 -23.24
CA ASP A 95 0.41 -20.81 -23.85
C ASP A 95 -0.67 -21.71 -23.22
N GLU A 96 -0.88 -21.60 -21.90
CA GLU A 96 -1.93 -22.34 -21.19
C GLU A 96 -3.33 -21.82 -21.55
N GLN A 97 -3.48 -20.51 -21.78
CA GLN A 97 -4.74 -19.93 -22.26
C GLN A 97 -5.02 -20.32 -23.71
N HIS A 98 -3.98 -20.38 -24.57
CA HIS A 98 -4.08 -20.91 -25.93
C HIS A 98 -4.52 -22.39 -25.92
N ALA A 99 -3.83 -23.26 -25.17
CA ALA A 99 -4.19 -24.68 -25.06
C ALA A 99 -5.62 -24.88 -24.50
N THR A 100 -5.99 -24.11 -23.47
CA THR A 100 -7.36 -24.14 -22.90
C THR A 100 -8.41 -23.70 -23.91
N TRP A 101 -8.13 -22.69 -24.72
CA TRP A 101 -9.04 -22.18 -25.74
C TRP A 101 -9.14 -23.11 -26.95
N ASP A 102 -8.03 -23.63 -27.45
CA ASP A 102 -7.98 -24.64 -28.51
C ASP A 102 -8.83 -25.86 -28.13
N ALA A 103 -8.72 -26.33 -26.88
CA ALA A 103 -9.56 -27.41 -26.36
C ALA A 103 -11.07 -27.04 -26.37
N ARG A 104 -11.44 -25.80 -25.98
CA ARG A 104 -12.83 -25.32 -26.03
C ARG A 104 -13.38 -25.24 -27.46
N VAL A 105 -12.60 -24.69 -28.40
CA VAL A 105 -12.99 -24.64 -29.83
C VAL A 105 -13.17 -26.06 -30.36
N MET A 106 -12.26 -27.00 -30.05
CA MET A 106 -12.39 -28.40 -30.47
C MET A 106 -13.57 -29.14 -29.83
N VAL A 107 -14.03 -28.77 -28.64
CA VAL A 107 -15.29 -29.29 -28.06
C VAL A 107 -16.50 -28.81 -28.88
N VAL A 108 -16.55 -27.53 -29.28
CA VAL A 108 -17.65 -27.00 -30.11
C VAL A 108 -17.61 -27.63 -31.50
N VAL A 109 -16.45 -27.74 -32.14
CA VAL A 109 -16.25 -28.46 -33.42
C VAL A 109 -16.86 -29.87 -33.41
N ARG A 110 -16.57 -30.65 -32.36
CA ARG A 110 -17.10 -32.01 -32.21
C ARG A 110 -18.61 -32.01 -31.98
N LYS A 111 -19.13 -31.07 -31.19
CA LYS A 111 -20.56 -30.94 -30.89
C LYS A 111 -21.39 -30.59 -32.12
N GLU A 112 -20.91 -29.66 -32.95
CA GLU A 112 -21.58 -29.21 -34.16
C GLU A 112 -21.30 -30.12 -35.38
N GLY A 113 -20.63 -31.28 -35.19
CA GLY A 113 -20.38 -32.28 -36.23
C GLY A 113 -19.42 -31.85 -37.34
N ILE A 114 -18.57 -30.85 -37.09
CA ILE A 114 -17.69 -30.24 -38.10
C ILE A 114 -16.54 -31.21 -38.45
N SER A 115 -16.53 -31.71 -39.69
CA SER A 115 -15.52 -32.66 -40.18
C SER A 115 -14.35 -31.96 -40.89
N PRO A 116 -13.08 -32.24 -40.51
CA PRO A 116 -11.89 -31.68 -41.18
C PRO A 116 -11.62 -32.29 -42.58
N GLN A 117 -12.52 -33.12 -43.10
CA GLN A 117 -12.50 -33.63 -44.48
C GLN A 117 -13.40 -32.82 -45.44
N VAL A 118 -14.33 -32.01 -44.93
CA VAL A 118 -15.30 -31.24 -45.74
C VAL A 118 -15.47 -29.87 -45.11
N PHE A 119 -14.72 -28.87 -45.60
CA PHE A 119 -14.61 -27.55 -44.99
C PHE A 119 -15.17 -26.42 -45.91
N PRO A 120 -16.50 -26.35 -46.12
CA PRO A 120 -17.12 -25.31 -46.93
C PRO A 120 -17.09 -23.94 -46.25
N LEU A 121 -17.21 -22.87 -47.04
CA LEU A 121 -17.18 -21.48 -46.58
C LEU A 121 -18.16 -21.18 -45.42
N THR A 122 -19.33 -21.84 -45.39
CA THR A 122 -20.33 -21.73 -44.32
C THR A 122 -19.87 -22.33 -43.00
N VAL A 123 -19.10 -23.43 -43.02
CA VAL A 123 -18.50 -24.03 -41.83
C VAL A 123 -17.35 -23.15 -41.33
N ALA A 124 -16.52 -22.63 -42.24
CA ALA A 124 -15.47 -21.68 -41.88
C ALA A 124 -16.01 -20.39 -41.24
N ALA A 125 -17.09 -19.82 -41.79
CA ALA A 125 -17.76 -18.65 -41.23
C ALA A 125 -18.32 -18.91 -39.82
N ASN A 126 -18.98 -20.06 -39.61
CA ASN A 126 -19.46 -20.45 -38.28
C ASN A 126 -18.29 -20.65 -37.29
N LEU A 127 -17.17 -21.25 -37.73
CA LEU A 127 -15.97 -21.45 -36.92
C LEU A 127 -15.34 -20.10 -36.52
N LEU A 128 -15.21 -19.17 -37.48
CA LEU A 128 -14.68 -17.83 -37.23
C LEU A 128 -15.59 -17.03 -36.29
N GLN A 129 -16.91 -17.19 -36.39
CA GLN A 129 -17.86 -16.58 -35.44
C GLN A 129 -17.69 -17.13 -34.01
N ILE A 130 -17.44 -18.43 -33.83
CA ILE A 130 -17.15 -19.01 -32.50
C ILE A 130 -15.85 -18.42 -31.94
N ILE A 131 -14.79 -18.39 -32.75
CA ILE A 131 -13.49 -17.80 -32.42
C ILE A 131 -13.64 -16.33 -31.99
N LEU A 132 -14.31 -15.51 -32.81
CA LEU A 132 -14.55 -14.09 -32.54
C LEU A 132 -15.44 -13.84 -31.32
N ARG A 133 -16.48 -14.67 -31.11
CA ARG A 133 -17.38 -14.54 -29.96
C ARG A 133 -16.65 -14.76 -28.64
N ASP A 134 -15.72 -15.70 -28.60
CA ASP A 134 -14.96 -15.98 -27.38
C ASP A 134 -13.85 -14.92 -27.16
N ILE A 135 -13.21 -14.39 -28.22
CA ILE A 135 -12.30 -13.22 -28.15
C ILE A 135 -13.03 -11.98 -27.61
N LYS A 136 -14.26 -11.72 -28.06
CA LYS A 136 -15.15 -10.62 -27.61
C LYS A 136 -15.44 -10.65 -26.10
N THR A 137 -15.37 -11.82 -25.45
CA THR A 137 -15.52 -11.92 -23.99
C THR A 137 -14.33 -11.37 -23.23
N PHE A 138 -13.13 -11.35 -23.82
CA PHE A 138 -11.91 -10.83 -23.23
C PHE A 138 -11.55 -9.41 -23.70
N VAL A 139 -11.94 -9.01 -24.92
CA VAL A 139 -11.65 -7.69 -25.51
C VAL A 139 -12.93 -6.99 -25.98
N LYS A 140 -13.13 -5.73 -25.56
CA LYS A 140 -14.40 -4.98 -25.67
C LYS A 140 -14.19 -3.58 -26.29
N PRO A 141 -15.14 -3.05 -27.07
CA PRO A 141 -15.90 -3.74 -28.11
C PRO A 141 -15.98 -2.91 -29.42
N ALA A 142 -15.48 -3.47 -30.51
CA ALA A 142 -16.03 -3.27 -31.84
C ALA A 142 -16.22 -4.68 -32.45
N LEU A 143 -17.29 -4.90 -33.20
CA LEU A 143 -17.51 -6.16 -33.89
C LEU A 143 -17.83 -5.88 -35.35
N LEU A 144 -17.23 -6.68 -36.22
CA LEU A 144 -17.81 -7.01 -37.51
C LEU A 144 -19.03 -7.92 -37.26
N ASP A 145 -20.13 -7.66 -37.95
CA ASP A 145 -21.33 -8.51 -37.91
C ASP A 145 -21.16 -9.82 -38.72
N ARG A 146 -22.25 -10.57 -38.94
CA ARG A 146 -22.17 -11.83 -39.68
C ARG A 146 -21.77 -11.64 -41.15
N ASP A 147 -22.26 -10.58 -41.76
CA ASP A 147 -22.10 -10.33 -43.18
C ASP A 147 -20.77 -9.62 -43.42
N GLU A 148 -20.32 -8.76 -42.50
CA GLU A 148 -18.95 -8.21 -42.48
C GLU A 148 -17.88 -9.31 -42.23
N ILE A 149 -18.17 -10.32 -41.39
CA ILE A 149 -17.31 -11.51 -41.26
C ILE A 149 -17.27 -12.33 -42.56
N LEU A 150 -18.40 -12.41 -43.27
CA LEU A 150 -18.48 -13.10 -44.55
C LEU A 150 -17.72 -12.33 -45.65
N GLU A 151 -17.79 -10.99 -45.67
CA GLU A 151 -16.98 -10.14 -46.53
C GLU A 151 -15.48 -10.31 -46.23
N LEU A 152 -15.07 -10.36 -44.96
CA LEU A 152 -13.68 -10.62 -44.58
C LEU A 152 -13.20 -11.98 -45.12
N LEU A 153 -14.01 -13.03 -44.96
CA LEU A 153 -13.73 -14.38 -45.45
C LEU A 153 -13.82 -14.53 -46.98
N LEU A 154 -14.50 -13.62 -47.68
CA LEU A 154 -14.49 -13.55 -49.14
C LEU A 154 -13.27 -12.75 -49.66
N LYS A 155 -12.92 -11.65 -48.99
CA LYS A 155 -11.81 -10.75 -49.32
C LYS A 155 -10.44 -11.40 -49.11
N TYR A 156 -10.28 -12.21 -48.06
CA TYR A 156 -9.05 -12.92 -47.72
C TYR A 156 -9.19 -14.45 -47.85
N ARG A 157 -10.15 -14.89 -48.68
CA ARG A 157 -10.55 -16.31 -48.82
C ARG A 157 -9.36 -17.25 -49.00
N ASP A 158 -8.49 -16.94 -49.95
CA ASP A 158 -7.43 -17.85 -50.38
C ASP A 158 -6.27 -17.95 -49.37
N THR A 159 -6.27 -17.10 -48.33
CA THR A 159 -5.31 -17.11 -47.22
C THR A 159 -5.97 -17.65 -45.93
N MET A 160 -7.15 -17.16 -45.57
CA MET A 160 -7.82 -17.53 -44.32
C MET A 160 -8.43 -18.94 -44.36
N LEU A 161 -9.00 -19.37 -45.50
CA LEU A 161 -9.68 -20.67 -45.56
C LEU A 161 -8.70 -21.85 -45.39
N PRO A 162 -7.54 -21.88 -46.07
CA PRO A 162 -6.52 -22.90 -45.81
C PRO A 162 -5.96 -22.84 -44.39
N ALA A 163 -5.77 -21.65 -43.82
CA ALA A 163 -5.29 -21.48 -42.45
C ALA A 163 -6.28 -22.03 -41.41
N LEU A 164 -7.59 -21.78 -41.57
CA LEU A 164 -8.62 -22.39 -40.72
C LEU A 164 -8.69 -23.91 -40.90
N GLU A 165 -8.59 -24.41 -42.13
CA GLU A 165 -8.64 -25.85 -42.40
C GLU A 165 -7.43 -26.59 -41.79
N GLN A 166 -6.23 -25.98 -41.86
CA GLN A 166 -5.03 -26.49 -41.22
C GLN A 166 -5.12 -26.41 -39.69
N ALA A 167 -5.56 -25.28 -39.13
CA ALA A 167 -5.78 -25.11 -37.70
C ALA A 167 -6.76 -26.14 -37.13
N LEU A 168 -7.86 -26.41 -37.86
CA LEU A 168 -8.86 -27.42 -37.51
C LEU A 168 -8.28 -28.85 -37.53
N ARG A 169 -7.41 -29.17 -38.51
CA ARG A 169 -6.71 -30.48 -38.57
C ARG A 169 -5.68 -30.65 -37.45
N MET A 170 -4.98 -29.57 -37.08
CA MET A 170 -3.96 -29.58 -36.04
C MET A 170 -4.53 -29.41 -34.63
N GLY A 171 -5.79 -28.98 -34.49
CA GLY A 171 -6.41 -28.64 -33.22
C GLY A 171 -5.75 -27.43 -32.54
N ARG A 172 -5.24 -26.47 -33.33
CA ARG A 172 -4.48 -25.29 -32.86
C ARG A 172 -4.88 -24.04 -33.64
N PHE A 173 -5.50 -23.07 -32.99
CA PHE A 173 -6.12 -21.90 -33.63
C PHE A 173 -5.38 -20.57 -33.39
N ALA A 174 -4.27 -20.55 -32.63
CA ALA A 174 -3.48 -19.35 -32.36
C ALA A 174 -3.07 -18.58 -33.64
N ALA A 175 -2.59 -19.27 -34.69
CA ALA A 175 -2.22 -18.62 -35.96
C ALA A 175 -3.41 -17.94 -36.66
N VAL A 176 -4.60 -18.58 -36.62
CA VAL A 176 -5.85 -18.01 -37.15
C VAL A 176 -6.27 -16.76 -36.36
N ARG A 177 -6.01 -16.74 -35.04
CA ARG A 177 -6.31 -15.60 -34.18
C ARG A 177 -5.51 -14.35 -34.59
N HIS A 178 -4.20 -14.47 -34.83
CA HIS A 178 -3.37 -13.36 -35.28
C HIS A 178 -3.89 -12.73 -36.58
N MET A 179 -4.32 -13.56 -37.55
CA MET A 179 -4.94 -13.10 -38.81
C MET A 179 -6.24 -12.31 -38.63
N VAL A 180 -6.92 -12.46 -37.49
CA VAL A 180 -8.23 -11.86 -37.17
C VAL A 180 -8.11 -10.61 -36.31
N LEU A 181 -6.98 -10.40 -35.62
CA LEU A 181 -6.73 -9.25 -34.73
C LEU A 181 -6.23 -7.98 -35.47
N LEU A 182 -6.56 -7.84 -36.76
CA LEU A 182 -6.15 -6.69 -37.58
C LEU A 182 -6.68 -5.35 -37.02
N PRO A 183 -5.87 -4.27 -37.03
CA PRO A 183 -6.27 -2.99 -36.47
C PRO A 183 -7.35 -2.31 -37.32
N ALA A 184 -8.41 -1.82 -36.65
CA ALA A 184 -9.54 -1.12 -37.27
C ALA A 184 -9.16 0.20 -37.99
N GLY A 185 -7.91 0.67 -37.90
CA GLY A 185 -7.40 1.83 -38.62
C GLY A 185 -7.10 1.59 -40.11
N ALA A 186 -7.06 0.33 -40.58
CA ALA A 186 -6.72 -0.01 -41.96
C ALA A 186 -7.83 0.30 -43.01
N ILE A 187 -9.00 0.79 -42.59
CA ILE A 187 -10.16 1.02 -43.47
C ILE A 187 -10.80 2.39 -43.19
N SER A 188 -10.27 3.46 -43.79
CA SER A 188 -11.02 4.69 -44.10
C SER A 188 -10.30 5.54 -45.16
N PRO A 189 -11.00 6.04 -46.19
CA PRO A 189 -10.43 7.03 -47.11
C PRO A 189 -10.33 8.41 -46.44
N SER A 190 -9.41 9.24 -46.92
CA SER A 190 -9.11 10.56 -46.37
C SER A 190 -10.31 11.51 -46.33
N SER A 191 -10.56 12.14 -45.17
CA SER A 191 -11.35 13.38 -45.07
C SER A 191 -10.77 14.31 -43.99
N GLU A 192 -10.95 15.61 -44.18
CA GLU A 192 -10.31 16.67 -43.38
C GLU A 192 -11.13 17.07 -42.14
N ARG A 193 -10.45 17.32 -41.02
CA ARG A 193 -10.80 18.32 -39.98
C ARG A 193 -9.64 18.49 -39.01
N THR A 194 -8.91 19.60 -39.07
CA THR A 194 -9.14 20.83 -38.27
C THR A 194 -9.26 20.54 -36.76
N GLY A 195 -8.17 20.76 -36.02
CA GLY A 195 -8.07 20.43 -34.59
C GLY A 195 -8.43 21.56 -33.63
N SER A 196 -8.33 21.27 -32.33
CA SER A 196 -8.39 22.24 -31.24
C SER A 196 -7.69 21.69 -29.98
N ASP A 197 -6.36 21.72 -29.95
CA ASP A 197 -5.58 21.24 -28.80
C ASP A 197 -5.74 22.12 -27.57
N ILE A 198 -6.22 21.54 -26.47
CA ILE A 198 -6.26 22.21 -25.16
C ILE A 198 -4.96 21.89 -24.41
N ASN A 199 -3.91 22.66 -24.73
CA ASN A 199 -2.61 22.57 -24.07
C ASN A 199 -2.69 23.03 -22.60
N TYR A 200 -2.56 22.09 -21.66
CA TYR A 200 -2.37 22.40 -20.24
C TYR A 200 -0.89 22.68 -19.94
N THR A 201 -0.45 23.92 -20.16
CA THR A 201 0.89 24.38 -19.74
C THR A 201 0.91 24.65 -18.22
N PRO A 202 1.73 23.95 -17.41
CA PRO A 202 2.00 24.41 -16.05
C PRO A 202 2.83 25.69 -16.09
N SER A 203 2.47 26.70 -15.30
CA SER A 203 3.10 28.02 -15.31
C SER A 203 4.45 28.01 -14.56
N SER A 204 5.50 27.52 -15.21
CA SER A 204 6.88 27.73 -14.76
C SER A 204 7.33 29.17 -15.05
N GLY A 205 8.01 29.79 -14.08
CA GLY A 205 8.67 31.08 -14.32
C GLY A 205 9.81 30.90 -15.32
N LEU A 206 9.85 31.74 -16.35
CA LEU A 206 10.87 31.70 -17.41
C LEU A 206 12.26 32.10 -16.89
N ILE A 207 12.97 31.13 -16.30
CA ILE A 207 14.43 31.14 -16.27
C ILE A 207 14.87 30.94 -17.73
N MET A 208 15.29 32.02 -18.38
CA MET A 208 15.89 31.89 -19.72
C MET A 208 17.18 31.06 -19.61
N PRO A 209 17.39 30.04 -20.47
CA PRO A 209 18.66 29.35 -20.52
C PRO A 209 19.78 30.36 -20.86
N PRO A 210 20.98 30.22 -20.26
CA PRO A 210 22.06 31.16 -20.51
C PRO A 210 22.38 31.24 -22.00
N ARG A 211 22.59 32.47 -22.51
CA ARG A 211 22.92 32.71 -23.92
C ARG A 211 24.14 31.86 -24.31
N ARG A 212 24.02 31.09 -25.40
CA ARG A 212 25.11 30.31 -26.00
C ARG A 212 26.29 31.20 -26.42
N GLN A 213 27.20 31.47 -25.49
CA GLN A 213 28.60 31.69 -25.81
C GLN A 213 29.24 30.30 -26.01
N ALA A 214 30.21 30.19 -26.92
CA ALA A 214 31.00 28.98 -27.04
C ALA A 214 31.89 28.85 -25.79
N GLN A 215 31.46 28.04 -24.82
CA GLN A 215 32.21 27.81 -23.59
C GLN A 215 33.50 27.05 -23.91
N THR A 216 34.65 27.65 -23.57
CA THR A 216 35.95 26.98 -23.60
C THR A 216 35.90 25.75 -22.69
N GLN A 217 36.42 24.61 -23.16
CA GLN A 217 36.49 23.40 -22.36
C GLN A 217 37.37 23.64 -21.11
N MET A 218 36.83 23.31 -19.94
CA MET A 218 37.52 23.49 -18.65
C MET A 218 38.56 22.38 -18.46
N SER A 219 39.81 22.75 -18.18
CA SER A 219 40.86 21.77 -17.84
C SER A 219 40.76 21.32 -16.38
N ILE A 220 41.49 20.25 -16.02
CA ILE A 220 41.58 19.77 -14.63
C ILE A 220 42.13 20.86 -13.70
N ALA A 221 43.10 21.66 -14.18
CA ALA A 221 43.66 22.77 -13.40
C ALA A 221 42.64 23.91 -13.20
N ASP A 222 41.79 24.18 -14.20
CA ASP A 222 40.69 25.14 -14.09
C ASP A 222 39.61 24.64 -13.12
N MET A 223 39.32 23.32 -13.11
CA MET A 223 38.38 22.68 -12.18
C MET A 223 38.84 22.82 -10.72
N GLU A 224 40.09 22.44 -10.40
CA GLU A 224 40.64 22.64 -9.05
C GLU A 224 40.68 24.14 -8.69
N SER A 225 40.99 25.01 -9.66
CA SER A 225 40.95 26.46 -9.44
C SER A 225 39.54 26.98 -9.17
N ALA A 226 38.50 26.41 -9.80
CA ALA A 226 37.10 26.75 -9.56
C ALA A 226 36.65 26.27 -8.17
N ILE A 227 37.01 25.05 -7.77
CA ILE A 227 36.76 24.51 -6.43
C ILE A 227 37.41 25.41 -5.36
N LEU A 228 38.70 25.74 -5.48
CA LEU A 228 39.41 26.59 -4.52
C LEU A 228 38.81 28.01 -4.42
N LYS A 229 38.48 28.65 -5.55
CA LYS A 229 37.80 29.96 -5.56
C LYS A 229 36.41 29.90 -4.91
N PHE A 230 35.71 28.76 -5.04
CA PHE A 230 34.41 28.54 -4.41
C PHE A 230 34.54 28.32 -2.90
N GLU A 231 35.55 27.57 -2.45
CA GLU A 231 35.90 27.43 -1.03
C GLU A 231 36.20 28.81 -0.41
N GLU A 232 37.05 29.62 -1.03
CA GLU A 232 37.35 30.99 -0.60
C GLU A 232 36.08 31.86 -0.50
N LYS A 233 35.19 31.77 -1.49
CA LYS A 233 33.90 32.47 -1.54
C LYS A 233 33.00 32.11 -0.34
N ILE A 234 32.91 30.84 0.06
CA ILE A 234 31.99 30.41 1.13
C ILE A 234 32.64 30.29 2.52
N TYR A 235 33.97 30.28 2.62
CA TYR A 235 34.73 30.10 3.87
C TYR A 235 34.20 30.94 5.06
N PRO A 236 33.92 32.25 4.94
CA PRO A 236 33.55 33.07 6.09
C PRO A 236 32.16 32.73 6.64
N GLU A 237 31.30 32.10 5.83
CA GLU A 237 29.93 31.73 6.20
C GLU A 237 29.87 30.25 6.62
N LEU A 238 30.57 29.36 5.91
CA LEU A 238 30.69 27.95 6.28
C LEU A 238 31.43 27.79 7.62
N LYS A 239 32.57 28.46 7.82
CA LYS A 239 33.30 28.42 9.10
C LYS A 239 32.48 28.99 10.25
N ARG A 240 31.70 30.06 10.01
CA ARG A 240 30.77 30.62 11.01
C ARG A 240 29.66 29.64 11.35
N TYR A 241 29.15 28.91 10.37
CA TYR A 241 28.16 27.86 10.56
C TYR A 241 28.73 26.67 11.36
N VAL A 242 29.88 26.12 10.94
CA VAL A 242 30.49 24.94 11.59
C VAL A 242 30.95 25.23 13.01
N MET A 243 31.62 26.37 13.25
CA MET A 243 32.07 26.79 14.58
C MET A 243 30.97 27.42 15.45
N GLY A 244 29.77 27.65 14.89
CA GLY A 244 28.71 28.42 15.54
C GLY A 244 28.12 27.73 16.78
N LYS A 245 27.78 28.52 17.81
CA LYS A 245 26.79 28.11 18.80
C LYS A 245 25.39 28.39 18.25
N HIS A 246 24.92 27.50 17.35
CA HIS A 246 23.50 27.45 17.04
C HIS A 246 22.71 27.14 18.32
N PRO A 247 21.46 27.62 18.46
CA PRO A 247 20.52 26.91 19.31
C PRO A 247 20.48 25.45 18.83
N THR A 248 20.39 24.50 19.76
CA THR A 248 20.24 23.08 19.42
C THR A 248 19.01 22.86 18.52
N PHE A 249 18.96 21.74 17.81
CA PHE A 249 17.84 21.31 16.95
C PHE A 249 16.56 20.95 17.74
N ASN A 250 16.29 21.68 18.82
CA ASN A 250 15.09 21.68 19.62
C ASN A 250 13.85 21.99 18.76
N PRO A 251 12.64 21.58 19.18
CA PRO A 251 11.41 22.03 18.55
C PRO A 251 11.34 23.57 18.51
N PRO A 252 10.78 24.16 17.43
CA PRO A 252 10.86 25.58 17.18
C PRO A 252 10.11 26.38 18.25
N SER A 253 10.73 27.48 18.69
CA SER A 253 9.93 28.61 19.15
C SER A 253 9.08 29.10 17.98
N SER A 254 7.83 29.48 18.23
CA SER A 254 6.78 29.73 17.22
C SER A 254 7.04 30.92 16.25
N ALA A 255 8.25 31.48 16.24
CA ALA A 255 8.66 32.58 15.40
C ALA A 255 9.22 32.17 14.02
N VAL A 256 9.68 30.92 13.84
CA VAL A 256 10.32 30.48 12.58
C VAL A 256 9.27 30.07 11.55
N LYS A 257 8.95 30.99 10.62
CA LYS A 257 7.96 30.76 9.56
C LYS A 257 8.29 29.58 8.64
N ASP A 258 9.57 29.29 8.47
CA ASP A 258 10.07 28.30 7.50
C ASP A 258 10.32 26.91 8.13
N SER A 259 10.00 26.72 9.42
CA SER A 259 10.15 25.42 10.12
C SER A 259 9.27 24.33 9.51
N THR A 260 9.83 23.14 9.45
CA THR A 260 9.23 21.92 8.90
C THR A 260 9.57 20.75 9.82
N LEU A 261 8.59 19.94 10.20
CA LEU A 261 8.73 18.88 11.21
C LEU A 261 9.78 17.78 10.90
N PHE A 262 10.32 17.73 9.68
CA PHE A 262 11.49 16.89 9.34
C PHE A 262 12.81 17.40 9.94
N ILE A 263 12.88 18.70 10.25
CA ILE A 263 14.02 19.39 10.84
C ILE A 263 13.84 19.56 12.35
N ASP A 264 12.59 19.75 12.79
CA ASP A 264 12.22 20.02 14.18
C ASP A 264 12.39 18.74 15.05
N GLY A 265 13.54 18.60 15.72
CA GLY A 265 13.92 17.40 16.49
C GLY A 265 14.74 16.37 15.70
N MET A 266 15.33 16.77 14.57
CA MET A 266 16.20 15.94 13.72
C MET A 266 17.34 15.26 14.50
N GLY A 267 17.46 13.94 14.35
CA GLY A 267 18.45 13.09 15.02
C GLY A 267 18.11 12.76 16.47
N GLY A 268 16.98 13.25 16.98
CA GLY A 268 16.51 13.02 18.35
C GLY A 268 15.40 11.98 18.46
N MET A 269 14.85 11.47 17.35
CA MET A 269 13.81 10.44 17.39
C MET A 269 14.41 9.04 17.61
N SER A 270 15.55 8.74 16.98
CA SER A 270 16.35 7.53 17.21
C SER A 270 17.17 7.56 18.52
N GLU A 271 17.20 8.70 19.22
CA GLU A 271 17.65 8.80 20.62
C GLU A 271 16.52 8.48 21.62
N LYS A 272 15.24 8.74 21.25
CA LYS A 272 14.06 8.56 22.12
C LYS A 272 13.28 7.26 21.93
N ASP A 273 13.09 6.80 20.69
CA ASP A 273 12.29 5.59 20.36
C ASP A 273 13.21 4.43 19.93
N PRO A 274 13.33 3.37 20.75
CA PRO A 274 14.10 2.17 20.40
C PRO A 274 13.69 1.50 19.08
N ALA A 275 12.43 1.63 18.64
CA ALA A 275 11.99 1.06 17.37
C ALA A 275 12.44 1.90 16.15
N VAL A 276 12.49 3.23 16.29
CA VAL A 276 13.12 4.10 15.27
C VAL A 276 14.62 3.84 15.22
N ARG A 277 15.25 3.69 16.39
CA ARG A 277 16.65 3.28 16.50
C ARG A 277 16.95 1.96 15.79
N GLN A 278 16.16 0.91 16.07
CA GLN A 278 16.32 -0.40 15.44
C GLN A 278 16.16 -0.34 13.92
N ARG A 279 15.18 0.42 13.40
CA ARG A 279 15.04 0.65 11.94
C ARG A 279 16.26 1.35 11.34
N VAL A 280 16.77 2.39 11.99
CA VAL A 280 17.99 3.10 11.56
C VAL A 280 19.19 2.17 11.55
N GLU A 281 19.41 1.42 12.63
CA GLU A 281 20.51 0.45 12.77
C GLU A 281 20.38 -0.73 11.79
N SER A 282 19.17 -1.07 11.34
CA SER A 282 18.94 -2.08 10.30
C SER A 282 19.21 -1.55 8.88
N LEU A 283 18.82 -0.30 8.59
CA LEU A 283 18.94 0.33 7.27
C LEU A 283 20.35 0.89 7.00
N PHE A 284 21.07 1.30 8.05
CA PHE A 284 22.45 1.80 8.01
C PHE A 284 23.43 0.84 8.70
N GLY A 285 23.03 -0.42 8.92
CA GLY A 285 23.89 -1.45 9.48
C GLY A 285 25.02 -1.85 8.55
N GLU A 286 26.08 -2.44 9.11
CA GLU A 286 27.17 -3.01 8.31
C GLU A 286 26.66 -4.23 7.53
N THR A 287 26.92 -4.24 6.23
CA THR A 287 26.54 -5.29 5.30
C THR A 287 27.70 -6.26 5.08
N GLU A 288 27.41 -7.54 4.83
CA GLU A 288 28.44 -8.50 4.39
C GLU A 288 29.05 -8.05 3.05
N GLU A 289 30.25 -8.56 2.72
CA GLU A 289 31.09 -8.03 1.63
C GLU A 289 30.46 -8.14 0.22
N GLY A 290 29.61 -7.17 -0.11
CA GLY A 290 28.97 -7.04 -1.41
C GLY A 290 27.57 -6.40 -1.37
N GLU A 291 26.81 -6.54 -0.27
CA GLU A 291 25.37 -6.20 -0.19
C GLU A 291 25.08 -4.69 -0.07
N ASN A 292 25.91 -3.90 -0.73
CA ASN A 292 26.19 -2.47 -0.58
C ASN A 292 25.06 -1.52 -1.07
N ARG A 293 23.87 -2.05 -1.34
CA ARG A 293 22.74 -1.34 -1.96
C ARG A 293 21.42 -1.70 -1.25
N HIS A 294 20.79 -0.71 -0.63
CA HIS A 294 19.54 -0.84 0.10
C HIS A 294 18.41 -0.05 -0.61
N PHE A 295 17.22 -0.63 -0.71
CA PHE A 295 16.02 0.02 -1.24
C PHE A 295 15.01 0.30 -0.14
N LEU A 296 14.89 1.56 0.29
CA LEU A 296 13.90 2.00 1.27
C LEU A 296 12.61 2.38 0.54
N PHE A 297 11.64 1.47 0.46
CA PHE A 297 10.42 1.63 -0.31
C PHE A 297 9.17 1.39 0.54
N ASN A 298 8.20 2.29 0.43
CA ASN A 298 6.83 2.14 0.90
C ASN A 298 6.00 3.25 0.24
N THR A 299 4.74 3.41 0.62
CA THR A 299 3.87 4.46 0.07
C THR A 299 4.30 5.88 0.49
N SER A 300 3.68 6.93 -0.07
CA SER A 300 4.09 8.31 0.18
C SER A 300 3.61 8.80 1.55
N GLY A 301 4.55 9.22 2.41
CA GLY A 301 4.25 9.78 3.74
C GLY A 301 4.42 8.83 4.93
N THR A 302 4.99 7.63 4.73
CA THR A 302 5.23 6.66 5.82
C THR A 302 6.46 6.96 6.67
N GLY A 303 7.26 7.98 6.34
CA GLY A 303 8.44 8.37 7.13
C GLY A 303 9.81 8.07 6.50
N LYS A 304 9.87 7.60 5.24
CA LYS A 304 11.12 7.31 4.49
C LYS A 304 12.22 8.38 4.67
N THR A 305 11.95 9.61 4.24
CA THR A 305 12.84 10.77 4.40
C THR A 305 13.29 10.99 5.85
N THR A 306 12.39 10.84 6.82
CA THR A 306 12.71 10.93 8.25
C THR A 306 13.70 9.86 8.69
N LEU A 307 13.56 8.63 8.19
CA LEU A 307 14.45 7.52 8.53
C LEU A 307 15.85 7.71 7.91
N LEU A 308 15.93 8.24 6.69
CA LEU A 308 17.20 8.66 6.08
C LEU A 308 17.88 9.76 6.90
N ILE A 309 17.12 10.77 7.33
CA ILE A 309 17.61 11.91 8.11
C ILE A 309 18.12 11.47 9.50
N GLU A 310 17.35 10.64 10.22
CA GLU A 310 17.78 10.06 11.51
C GLU A 310 19.03 9.19 11.36
N GLY A 311 19.12 8.41 10.28
CA GLY A 311 20.31 7.64 9.93
C GLY A 311 21.53 8.50 9.67
N LEU A 312 21.43 9.54 8.83
CA LEU A 312 22.55 10.45 8.54
C LEU A 312 22.96 11.35 9.72
N CYS A 313 22.12 11.48 10.76
CA CYS A 313 22.54 12.08 12.03
C CYS A 313 23.42 11.12 12.86
N ARG A 314 23.34 9.82 12.59
CA ARG A 314 24.01 8.73 13.32
C ARG A 314 25.18 8.09 12.57
N TYR A 315 25.22 8.22 11.24
CA TYR A 315 26.26 7.72 10.35
C TYR A 315 26.62 8.83 9.36
N TRP A 316 27.87 8.92 8.92
CA TRP A 316 28.26 9.94 7.94
C TRP A 316 27.72 9.61 6.55
N GLY A 317 27.30 10.63 5.81
CA GLY A 317 26.81 10.40 4.45
C GLY A 317 26.30 11.63 3.70
N LEU A 318 25.99 11.39 2.43
CA LEU A 318 25.42 12.37 1.52
C LEU A 318 23.89 12.17 1.44
N TYR A 319 23.12 13.26 1.58
CA TYR A 319 21.68 13.31 1.32
C TYR A 319 21.43 13.98 -0.02
N VAL A 320 21.06 13.20 -1.03
CA VAL A 320 20.69 13.66 -2.37
C VAL A 320 19.20 13.49 -2.56
N VAL A 321 18.52 14.48 -3.15
CA VAL A 321 17.11 14.36 -3.54
C VAL A 321 17.03 14.33 -5.07
N SER A 322 16.19 13.46 -5.65
CA SER A 322 16.13 13.31 -7.11
C SER A 322 15.26 14.36 -7.82
N CYS A 323 14.51 15.16 -7.04
CA CYS A 323 13.69 16.27 -7.51
C CYS A 323 13.46 17.27 -6.37
N TYR A 324 13.57 18.57 -6.64
CA TYR A 324 13.38 19.62 -5.64
C TYR A 324 11.96 20.21 -5.68
N ASP A 325 11.21 20.07 -4.58
CA ASP A 325 9.88 20.69 -4.45
C ASP A 325 10.00 22.15 -3.97
N GLN A 326 9.75 23.10 -4.88
CA GLN A 326 9.73 24.53 -4.57
C GLN A 326 8.71 24.94 -3.46
N LYS A 327 7.69 24.12 -3.18
CA LYS A 327 6.74 24.36 -2.08
C LYS A 327 7.27 23.92 -0.73
N HIS A 328 8.09 22.87 -0.71
CA HIS A 328 8.67 22.26 0.47
C HIS A 328 10.18 22.00 0.29
N PRO A 329 10.99 23.06 0.01
CA PRO A 329 12.36 22.90 -0.48
C PRO A 329 13.25 22.24 0.57
N LEU A 330 13.61 20.99 0.30
CA LEU A 330 14.37 20.09 1.15
C LEU A 330 15.38 19.34 0.29
N GLY A 331 16.67 19.47 0.60
CA GLY A 331 17.77 19.05 -0.29
C GLY A 331 18.34 20.21 -1.11
N SER A 332 19.06 19.86 -2.16
CA SER A 332 19.67 20.79 -3.13
C SER A 332 18.95 20.72 -4.48
N GLU A 333 19.06 21.77 -5.29
CA GLU A 333 18.62 21.78 -6.69
C GLU A 333 19.61 21.08 -7.65
N ASP A 334 20.77 20.62 -7.17
CA ASP A 334 21.89 20.15 -7.99
C ASP A 334 21.56 19.01 -8.96
N VAL A 335 20.80 17.99 -8.55
CA VAL A 335 20.35 16.91 -9.46
C VAL A 335 19.37 17.40 -10.52
N ASP A 336 18.49 18.35 -10.19
CA ASP A 336 17.56 18.95 -11.16
C ASP A 336 18.32 19.81 -12.17
N THR A 337 19.32 20.57 -11.72
CA THR A 337 20.19 21.35 -12.60
C THR A 337 21.09 20.46 -13.46
N ALA A 338 21.66 19.39 -12.89
CA ALA A 338 22.42 18.38 -13.63
C ALA A 338 21.57 17.72 -14.74
N TRP A 339 20.30 17.41 -14.47
CA TRP A 339 19.37 16.93 -15.48
C TRP A 339 19.13 17.97 -16.59
N LYS A 340 18.90 19.26 -16.26
CA LYS A 340 18.77 20.34 -17.26
C LYS A 340 20.02 20.48 -18.15
N PHE A 341 21.22 20.37 -17.58
CA PHE A 341 22.49 20.41 -18.33
C PHE A 341 22.71 19.18 -19.20
N LEU A 342 22.41 17.98 -18.69
CA LEU A 342 22.43 16.73 -19.45
C LEU A 342 21.52 16.82 -20.68
N GLN A 343 20.27 17.30 -20.51
CA GLN A 343 19.35 17.56 -21.63
C GLN A 343 19.81 18.65 -22.61
N SER A 344 20.80 19.47 -22.23
CA SER A 344 21.34 20.58 -23.02
C SER A 344 22.69 20.26 -23.69
N ASP A 345 23.31 19.11 -23.39
CA ASP A 345 24.57 18.67 -24.01
C ASP A 345 24.34 18.40 -25.51
N PRO A 346 25.13 18.97 -26.43
CA PRO A 346 24.96 18.76 -27.88
C PRO A 346 25.04 17.31 -28.34
N GLY A 347 25.60 16.40 -27.55
CA GLY A 347 25.65 14.97 -27.83
C GLY A 347 24.48 14.16 -27.25
N PHE A 348 23.63 14.76 -26.41
CA PHE A 348 22.52 14.05 -25.78
C PHE A 348 21.34 13.87 -26.75
N THR A 349 20.84 12.63 -26.83
CA THR A 349 19.77 12.22 -27.75
C THR A 349 18.51 11.87 -26.94
N PRO A 350 17.45 12.71 -26.92
CA PRO A 350 16.30 12.51 -26.03
C PRO A 350 15.43 11.27 -26.31
N LYS A 351 15.51 10.69 -27.52
CA LYS A 351 14.80 9.47 -27.93
C LYS A 351 15.78 8.54 -28.65
N VAL A 352 16.01 7.36 -28.08
CA VAL A 352 17.03 6.39 -28.50
C VAL A 352 16.36 5.13 -29.03
N PRO A 353 16.72 4.62 -30.24
CA PRO A 353 16.11 3.42 -30.80
C PRO A 353 16.34 2.15 -29.96
N LEU A 354 15.30 1.32 -29.81
CA LEU A 354 15.37 -0.01 -29.18
C LEU A 354 16.01 -1.10 -30.08
N THR A 355 16.80 -0.71 -31.08
CA THR A 355 17.36 -1.63 -32.07
C THR A 355 18.51 -2.48 -31.50
N PRO A 356 18.61 -3.80 -31.80
CA PRO A 356 19.67 -4.68 -31.27
C PRO A 356 21.11 -4.37 -31.72
N THR A 357 21.31 -3.41 -32.62
CA THR A 357 22.62 -2.97 -33.11
C THR A 357 23.32 -2.03 -32.12
N LYS A 358 24.63 -1.82 -32.29
CA LYS A 358 25.38 -0.80 -31.53
C LYS A 358 24.68 0.55 -31.65
N ASN A 359 24.14 1.03 -30.54
CA ASN A 359 23.46 2.30 -30.47
C ASN A 359 24.42 3.36 -29.91
N ASP A 360 25.14 4.03 -30.80
CA ASP A 360 26.14 5.05 -30.42
C ASP A 360 25.51 6.24 -29.69
N ALA A 361 24.22 6.54 -29.94
CA ALA A 361 23.47 7.55 -29.21
C ALA A 361 23.20 7.13 -27.75
N LEU A 362 22.85 5.85 -27.51
CA LEU A 362 22.75 5.29 -26.15
C LEU A 362 24.10 5.37 -25.42
N ALA A 363 25.17 4.92 -26.08
CA ALA A 363 26.52 4.93 -25.49
C ALA A 363 26.98 6.36 -25.15
N ASN A 364 26.65 7.34 -25.99
CA ASN A 364 26.96 8.73 -25.70
C ASN A 364 26.08 9.33 -24.59
N ASN A 365 24.78 8.99 -24.54
CA ASN A 365 23.88 9.37 -23.45
C ASN A 365 24.37 8.84 -22.09
N VAL A 366 24.72 7.56 -22.02
CA VAL A 366 25.30 6.92 -20.82
C VAL A 366 26.58 7.63 -20.38
N LYS A 367 27.48 7.93 -21.33
CA LYS A 367 28.72 8.67 -21.04
C LYS A 367 28.48 10.09 -20.51
N ILE A 368 27.55 10.83 -21.12
CA ILE A 368 27.16 12.18 -20.68
C ILE A 368 26.53 12.11 -19.28
N ALA A 369 25.64 11.14 -19.03
CA ALA A 369 25.01 10.94 -17.75
C ALA A 369 26.03 10.60 -16.64
N ALA A 370 26.93 9.64 -16.90
CA ALA A 370 27.97 9.24 -15.96
C ALA A 370 28.86 10.42 -15.55
N ARG A 371 29.41 11.16 -16.53
CA ARG A 371 30.21 12.37 -16.30
C ARG A 371 29.45 13.41 -15.48
N THR A 372 28.20 13.70 -15.86
CA THR A 372 27.38 14.73 -15.23
C THR A 372 27.02 14.38 -13.78
N PHE A 373 26.61 13.15 -13.48
CA PHE A 373 26.30 12.74 -12.11
C PHE A 373 27.55 12.52 -11.23
N ARG A 374 28.69 12.18 -11.83
CA ARG A 374 29.99 12.24 -11.13
C ARG A 374 30.37 13.67 -10.74
N LEU A 375 30.13 14.66 -11.58
CA LEU A 375 30.37 16.07 -11.23
C LEU A 375 29.47 16.57 -10.08
N VAL A 376 28.22 16.09 -9.98
CA VAL A 376 27.36 16.33 -8.79
C VAL A 376 27.98 15.72 -7.53
N LEU A 377 28.45 14.47 -7.61
CA LEU A 377 29.10 13.79 -6.49
C LEU A 377 30.41 14.50 -6.07
N LEU A 378 31.22 14.94 -7.03
CA LEU A 378 32.45 15.69 -6.77
C LEU A 378 32.16 16.99 -6.02
N ALA A 379 31.19 17.79 -6.47
CA ALA A 379 30.78 19.02 -5.79
C ALA A 379 30.38 18.76 -4.32
N ARG A 380 29.59 17.71 -4.07
CA ARG A 380 29.18 17.30 -2.72
C ARG A 380 30.33 16.87 -1.83
N LEU A 381 31.25 16.06 -2.36
CA LEU A 381 32.44 15.61 -1.61
C LEU A 381 33.42 16.75 -1.34
N SER A 382 33.64 17.68 -2.28
CA SER A 382 34.47 18.87 -2.05
C SER A 382 33.92 19.75 -0.94
N ILE A 383 32.60 19.97 -0.90
CA ILE A 383 31.94 20.72 0.17
C ILE A 383 31.98 19.94 1.50
N PHE A 384 31.94 18.60 1.48
CA PHE A 384 32.04 17.79 2.68
C PHE A 384 33.44 17.82 3.30
N ASP A 385 34.49 17.59 2.51
CA ASP A 385 35.89 17.75 2.92
C ASP A 385 36.16 19.18 3.44
N PHE A 386 35.64 20.21 2.78
CA PHE A 386 35.80 21.58 3.25
C PHE A 386 35.02 21.88 4.55
N PHE A 387 33.87 21.25 4.74
CA PHE A 387 33.11 21.29 6.00
C PHE A 387 33.89 20.61 7.14
N LEU A 388 34.54 19.47 6.89
CA LEU A 388 35.42 18.79 7.84
C LEU A 388 36.67 19.64 8.17
N ARG A 389 37.33 20.23 7.16
CA ARG A 389 38.42 21.20 7.35
C ARG A 389 38.00 22.47 8.12
N CYS A 390 36.71 22.78 8.19
CA CYS A 390 36.16 23.86 9.02
C CYS A 390 35.80 23.42 10.45
N ALA A 391 35.82 22.11 10.77
CA ALA A 391 35.45 21.58 12.07
C ALA A 391 36.53 21.85 13.14
N PRO A 392 36.16 22.28 14.36
CA PRO A 392 37.11 22.42 15.45
C PRO A 392 37.37 21.07 16.14
N LEU A 393 38.64 20.77 16.44
CA LEU A 393 39.19 19.54 17.05
C LEU A 393 38.55 19.03 18.37
N ARG A 394 37.48 19.66 18.87
CA ARG A 394 36.78 19.33 20.12
C ARG A 394 35.25 19.49 20.03
N ILE A 395 34.67 19.46 18.82
CA ILE A 395 33.21 19.35 18.67
C ILE A 395 32.74 17.92 18.97
N ASN A 396 31.51 17.76 19.43
CA ASN A 396 30.87 16.45 19.50
C ASN A 396 30.55 15.98 18.07
N GLU A 397 31.02 14.80 17.68
CA GLU A 397 30.84 14.26 16.34
C GLU A 397 29.36 14.16 15.92
N ALA A 398 28.46 13.71 16.80
CA ALA A 398 27.02 13.62 16.50
C ALA A 398 26.39 15.00 16.27
N GLU A 399 26.91 16.04 16.92
CA GLU A 399 26.50 17.43 16.68
C GLU A 399 27.06 17.97 15.35
N LEU A 400 28.28 17.56 14.96
CA LEU A 400 28.84 17.87 13.65
C LEU A 400 28.08 17.14 12.53
N ARG A 401 27.68 15.87 12.71
CA ARG A 401 26.80 15.14 11.79
C ARG A 401 25.45 15.82 11.60
N ARG A 402 24.76 16.20 12.68
CA ARG A 402 23.49 16.96 12.57
C ARG A 402 23.65 18.27 11.78
N ARG A 403 24.78 18.97 11.93
CA ARG A 403 25.10 20.18 11.14
C ARG A 403 25.35 19.84 9.67
N TRP A 404 26.02 18.73 9.39
CA TRP A 404 26.24 18.26 8.02
C TRP A 404 24.92 17.89 7.32
N VAL A 405 24.03 17.17 8.01
CA VAL A 405 22.69 16.85 7.50
C VAL A 405 21.86 18.11 7.26
N TYR A 406 21.80 19.03 8.24
CA TYR A 406 21.06 20.28 8.08
C TYR A 406 21.55 21.10 6.88
N LEU A 407 22.87 21.17 6.67
CA LEU A 407 23.49 21.85 5.53
C LEU A 407 23.02 21.27 4.19
N GLN A 408 22.93 19.94 4.08
CA GLN A 408 22.42 19.26 2.88
C GLN A 408 20.89 19.39 2.72
N LEU A 409 20.13 19.45 3.82
CA LEU A 409 18.67 19.62 3.78
C LEU A 409 18.24 21.05 3.43
N ARG A 410 19.02 22.08 3.79
CA ARG A 410 18.68 23.50 3.59
C ARG A 410 19.89 24.35 3.17
N PRO A 411 20.60 24.05 2.07
CA PRO A 411 21.82 24.76 1.67
C PRO A 411 21.57 26.26 1.45
N SER A 412 20.53 26.61 0.68
CA SER A 412 20.11 27.99 0.41
C SER A 412 19.68 28.75 1.67
N GLY A 413 19.20 28.06 2.72
CA GLY A 413 18.79 28.67 3.99
C GLY A 413 19.95 29.28 4.79
N LEU A 414 21.19 28.83 4.57
CA LEU A 414 22.36 29.29 5.31
C LEU A 414 23.18 30.36 4.57
N PHE A 415 23.27 30.27 3.24
CA PHE A 415 24.18 31.07 2.42
C PHE A 415 23.45 32.14 1.59
N ARG A 416 22.64 32.97 2.25
CA ARG A 416 21.94 34.12 1.60
C ARG A 416 21.03 33.74 0.41
N LYS A 417 20.42 32.55 0.44
CA LYS A 417 19.66 31.90 -0.68
C LYS A 417 20.49 31.23 -1.78
N MET A 418 21.81 31.20 -1.66
CA MET A 418 22.70 30.45 -2.56
C MET A 418 22.72 28.97 -2.17
N ASP A 419 22.32 28.08 -3.07
CA ASP A 419 22.57 26.65 -2.88
C ASP A 419 24.03 26.35 -3.19
N ILE A 420 24.80 25.97 -2.16
CA ILE A 420 26.24 25.79 -2.31
C ILE A 420 26.61 24.56 -3.15
N PHE A 421 25.76 23.52 -3.18
CA PHE A 421 26.04 22.29 -3.93
C PHE A 421 25.76 22.50 -5.42
N ASP A 422 24.62 23.10 -5.72
CA ASP A 422 24.24 23.48 -7.08
C ASP A 422 25.20 24.51 -7.68
N GLU A 423 25.59 25.56 -6.94
CA GLU A 423 26.54 26.54 -7.48
C GLU A 423 27.95 25.99 -7.69
N LEU A 424 28.44 25.06 -6.86
CA LEU A 424 29.73 24.41 -7.13
C LEU A 424 29.62 23.46 -8.33
N PHE A 425 28.54 22.69 -8.45
CA PHE A 425 28.27 21.88 -9.63
C PHE A 425 28.23 22.74 -10.90
N GLN A 426 27.50 23.86 -10.90
CA GLN A 426 27.48 24.83 -11.99
C GLN A 426 28.87 25.40 -12.30
N ALA A 427 29.74 25.59 -11.30
CA ALA A 427 31.10 26.06 -11.52
C ALA A 427 32.02 25.02 -12.22
N ILE A 428 31.72 23.71 -12.13
CA ILE A 428 32.56 22.63 -12.70
C ILE A 428 31.92 21.82 -13.84
N HIS A 429 30.63 22.04 -14.15
CA HIS A 429 29.88 21.22 -15.12
C HIS A 429 30.47 21.15 -16.55
N THR A 430 31.35 22.09 -16.92
CA THR A 430 31.96 22.18 -18.27
C THR A 430 33.16 21.24 -18.46
N VAL A 431 33.65 20.59 -17.41
CA VAL A 431 34.77 19.63 -17.47
C VAL A 431 34.38 18.42 -18.32
N GLN A 432 35.26 18.04 -19.26
CA GLN A 432 35.02 16.95 -20.21
C GLN A 432 35.75 15.64 -19.87
N ASP A 433 36.79 15.70 -19.02
CA ASP A 433 37.61 14.53 -18.66
C ASP A 433 36.99 13.76 -17.48
N ASP A 434 36.08 12.85 -17.84
CA ASP A 434 35.41 11.91 -16.92
C ASP A 434 36.39 11.02 -16.13
N ASN A 435 37.55 10.67 -16.70
CA ASN A 435 38.56 9.86 -15.99
C ASN A 435 39.24 10.68 -14.88
N ALA A 436 39.57 11.95 -15.15
CA ALA A 436 40.13 12.85 -14.16
C ALA A 436 39.12 13.16 -13.04
N VAL A 437 37.84 13.36 -13.38
CA VAL A 437 36.75 13.52 -12.40
C VAL A 437 36.63 12.27 -11.52
N ALA A 438 36.59 11.07 -12.12
CA ALA A 438 36.52 9.81 -11.37
C ALA A 438 37.73 9.62 -10.44
N LEU A 439 38.95 9.88 -10.91
CA LEU A 439 40.17 9.80 -10.09
C LEU A 439 40.15 10.83 -8.95
N ARG A 440 39.64 12.04 -9.19
CA ARG A 440 39.51 13.07 -8.15
C ARG A 440 38.48 12.69 -7.08
N ILE A 441 37.35 12.13 -7.49
CA ILE A 441 36.33 11.58 -6.57
C ILE A 441 36.96 10.48 -5.71
N TYR A 442 37.60 9.47 -6.30
CA TYR A 442 38.25 8.38 -5.56
C TYR A 442 39.28 8.87 -4.55
N ASN A 443 40.17 9.79 -4.94
CA ASN A 443 41.19 10.34 -4.04
C ASN A 443 40.56 11.16 -2.89
N LEU A 444 39.46 11.86 -3.14
CA LEU A 444 38.76 12.68 -2.16
C LEU A 444 37.90 11.85 -1.21
N GLU A 445 37.16 10.87 -1.74
CA GLU A 445 36.38 9.90 -0.98
C GLU A 445 37.28 9.06 -0.06
N LYS A 446 38.45 8.64 -0.55
CA LYS A 446 39.48 8.03 0.30
C LYS A 446 39.98 8.98 1.39
N ALA A 447 40.38 10.21 1.05
CA ALA A 447 40.88 11.17 2.06
C ALA A 447 39.83 11.48 3.15
N ILE A 448 38.56 11.50 2.78
CA ILE A 448 37.42 11.65 3.69
C ILE A 448 37.25 10.41 4.60
N ARG A 449 37.44 9.19 4.09
CA ARG A 449 37.42 7.95 4.93
C ARG A 449 38.63 7.82 5.86
N ASP A 450 39.79 8.26 5.38
CA ASP A 450 41.05 8.26 6.15
C ASP A 450 41.04 9.34 7.27
N ASP A 451 40.06 10.26 7.28
CA ASP A 451 39.80 11.14 8.44
C ASP A 451 39.21 10.32 9.61
N VAL A 452 39.87 10.45 10.76
CA VAL A 452 39.60 9.74 12.02
C VAL A 452 38.15 9.91 12.50
N HIS A 453 37.43 10.93 12.04
CA HIS A 453 36.06 11.21 12.44
C HIS A 453 34.98 10.56 11.56
N VAL A 454 35.29 10.01 10.37
CA VAL A 454 34.27 9.65 9.37
C VAL A 454 34.05 8.14 9.22
N GLY A 455 35.09 7.37 8.90
CA GLY A 455 34.97 5.92 8.67
C GLY A 455 34.11 5.55 7.45
N SER A 456 32.88 5.10 7.67
CA SER A 456 31.97 4.64 6.61
C SER A 456 31.03 5.73 6.12
N LEU A 457 31.06 6.00 4.81
CA LEU A 457 30.28 7.05 4.15
C LEU A 457 29.08 6.47 3.38
N PHE A 458 27.86 6.83 3.80
CA PHE A 458 26.58 6.42 3.21
C PHE A 458 26.08 7.40 2.13
N PHE A 459 25.41 6.90 1.11
CA PHE A 459 24.87 7.69 0.00
C PHE A 459 23.35 7.50 -0.06
N ALA A 460 22.59 8.42 0.53
CA ALA A 460 21.13 8.38 0.53
C ALA A 460 20.57 9.19 -0.66
N LEU A 461 19.81 8.53 -1.54
CA LEU A 461 19.09 9.15 -2.65
C LEU A 461 17.58 9.07 -2.38
N ASP A 462 16.94 10.20 -2.08
CA ASP A 462 15.50 10.30 -1.76
C ASP A 462 14.63 10.76 -2.95
N GLU A 463 13.34 10.46 -2.86
CA GLU A 463 12.31 10.64 -3.91
C GLU A 463 12.76 10.09 -5.28
N ALA A 464 13.52 8.98 -5.28
CA ALA A 464 14.18 8.37 -6.44
C ALA A 464 13.22 7.93 -7.56
N GLN A 465 11.91 7.81 -7.29
CA GLN A 465 10.93 7.52 -8.34
C GLN A 465 10.90 8.60 -9.42
N VAL A 466 11.22 9.86 -9.09
CA VAL A 466 11.25 10.93 -10.10
C VAL A 466 12.42 10.73 -11.07
N ALA A 467 13.60 10.33 -10.60
CA ALA A 467 14.70 9.90 -11.48
C ALA A 467 14.34 8.64 -12.31
N SER A 468 13.56 7.70 -11.77
CA SER A 468 13.09 6.53 -12.54
C SER A 468 12.11 6.87 -13.67
N GLN A 469 11.47 8.05 -13.61
CA GLN A 469 10.54 8.57 -14.62
C GLN A 469 11.22 9.53 -15.61
N ARG A 470 12.48 9.93 -15.37
CA ARG A 470 13.23 10.84 -16.26
C ARG A 470 14.01 10.06 -17.32
N GLY A 471 13.99 10.62 -18.54
CA GLY A 471 14.80 10.15 -19.65
C GLY A 471 14.52 8.72 -20.11
N THR A 472 13.32 8.19 -19.86
CA THR A 472 12.99 6.79 -20.18
C THR A 472 13.27 6.44 -21.64
N GLU A 473 12.81 7.28 -22.57
CA GLU A 473 13.07 7.12 -24.01
C GLU A 473 14.53 7.37 -24.41
N ALA A 474 15.36 7.95 -23.54
CA ALA A 474 16.76 8.30 -23.80
C ALA A 474 17.76 7.22 -23.33
N PHE A 475 17.29 6.20 -22.61
CA PHE A 475 18.09 5.09 -22.13
C PHE A 475 17.40 3.75 -22.45
N CYS A 476 18.15 2.66 -22.50
CA CYS A 476 17.65 1.32 -22.74
C CYS A 476 18.28 0.36 -21.72
N SER A 477 17.55 -0.67 -21.30
CA SER A 477 18.14 -1.72 -20.48
C SER A 477 19.15 -2.54 -21.29
N SER A 478 20.19 -3.04 -20.62
CA SER A 478 21.24 -3.86 -21.23
C SER A 478 20.91 -5.36 -21.29
N THR A 479 19.74 -5.78 -20.84
CA THR A 479 19.24 -7.15 -21.03
C THR A 479 18.74 -7.39 -22.46
N SER A 480 18.89 -8.63 -22.95
CA SER A 480 18.31 -9.06 -24.23
C SER A 480 16.79 -8.95 -24.18
N GLY A 481 16.19 -8.11 -25.03
CA GLY A 481 14.75 -7.79 -24.97
C GLY A 481 14.37 -6.79 -23.87
N GLY A 482 15.36 -6.16 -23.22
CA GLY A 482 15.14 -5.14 -22.20
C GLY A 482 14.53 -3.86 -22.76
N GLY A 483 13.47 -3.38 -22.11
CA GLY A 483 12.79 -2.14 -22.49
C GLY A 483 13.57 -0.87 -22.13
N HIS A 484 12.88 0.27 -22.21
CA HIS A 484 13.44 1.58 -21.87
C HIS A 484 14.01 1.65 -20.45
N GLY A 485 15.16 2.33 -20.33
CA GLY A 485 15.89 2.55 -19.08
C GLY A 485 15.36 3.76 -18.30
N SER A 486 16.19 4.34 -17.43
CA SER A 486 15.88 5.62 -16.76
C SER A 486 17.13 6.28 -16.19
N VAL A 487 17.05 7.59 -15.93
CA VAL A 487 18.11 8.38 -15.29
C VAL A 487 18.55 7.81 -13.95
N LEU A 488 17.65 7.17 -13.17
CA LEU A 488 18.00 6.53 -11.91
C LEU A 488 19.07 5.44 -12.07
N GLY A 489 19.01 4.65 -13.15
CA GLY A 489 20.03 3.63 -13.44
C GLY A 489 21.41 4.28 -13.63
N GLU A 490 21.48 5.32 -14.46
CA GLU A 490 22.73 6.03 -14.74
C GLU A 490 23.29 6.76 -13.51
N MET A 491 22.45 7.38 -12.68
CA MET A 491 22.87 7.99 -11.41
C MET A 491 23.52 6.96 -10.48
N CYS A 492 22.86 5.82 -10.27
CA CYS A 492 23.36 4.77 -9.41
C CYS A 492 24.61 4.07 -9.97
N ASN A 493 24.69 3.87 -11.29
CA ASN A 493 25.88 3.35 -11.95
C ASN A 493 27.07 4.31 -11.75
N ALA A 494 26.88 5.59 -12.06
CA ALA A 494 27.89 6.66 -11.96
C ALA A 494 28.49 6.84 -10.56
N TRP A 495 27.74 6.47 -9.51
CA TRP A 495 28.18 6.56 -8.11
C TRP A 495 28.67 5.23 -7.52
N SER A 496 28.33 4.10 -8.13
CA SER A 496 28.66 2.78 -7.56
C SER A 496 30.15 2.43 -7.58
N ASP A 497 30.95 3.11 -8.40
CA ASP A 497 32.41 3.04 -8.37
C ASP A 497 33.02 3.60 -7.06
N PHE A 498 32.27 4.47 -6.35
CA PHE A 498 32.76 5.28 -5.23
C PHE A 498 31.96 5.09 -3.93
N SER A 499 30.93 4.24 -3.91
CA SER A 499 30.11 4.01 -2.72
C SER A 499 29.79 2.54 -2.48
N LYS A 500 30.25 2.05 -1.32
CA LYS A 500 29.89 0.75 -0.75
C LYS A 500 28.62 0.78 0.11
N ALA A 501 27.87 1.88 0.16
CA ALA A 501 26.72 2.00 1.06
C ALA A 501 25.67 2.96 0.50
N MET A 502 24.95 2.52 -0.54
CA MET A 502 23.91 3.33 -1.21
C MET A 502 22.51 2.95 -0.72
N ILE A 503 21.75 3.94 -0.26
CA ILE A 503 20.34 3.78 0.15
C ILE A 503 19.47 4.55 -0.82
N ILE A 504 18.72 3.83 -1.66
CA ILE A 504 17.82 4.41 -2.67
C ILE A 504 16.40 4.37 -2.10
N SER A 505 15.78 5.53 -1.94
CA SER A 505 14.43 5.65 -1.37
C SER A 505 13.45 6.30 -2.33
N GLY A 506 12.23 5.78 -2.35
CA GLY A 506 11.18 6.30 -3.22
C GLY A 506 9.79 5.75 -2.92
N THR A 507 8.80 6.35 -3.58
CA THR A 507 7.41 5.89 -3.61
C THR A 507 7.12 5.27 -4.96
N GLY A 508 6.77 3.98 -5.01
CA GLY A 508 6.42 3.33 -6.28
C GLY A 508 7.56 3.27 -7.29
N LEU A 509 8.78 2.98 -6.81
CA LEU A 509 9.87 2.59 -7.68
C LEU A 509 9.46 1.32 -8.46
N PRO A 510 9.66 1.24 -9.78
CA PRO A 510 9.44 0.01 -10.54
C PRO A 510 10.58 -0.96 -10.24
N LEU A 511 10.53 -1.61 -9.08
CA LEU A 511 11.65 -2.38 -8.50
C LEU A 511 12.23 -3.41 -9.48
N GLU A 512 11.39 -4.07 -10.27
CA GLU A 512 11.79 -5.03 -11.31
C GLU A 512 12.69 -4.38 -12.38
N LEU A 513 12.31 -3.20 -12.90
CA LEU A 513 13.12 -2.45 -13.86
C LEU A 513 14.39 -1.86 -13.22
N VAL A 514 14.27 -1.32 -12.01
CA VAL A 514 15.41 -0.68 -11.32
C VAL A 514 16.47 -1.73 -10.96
N VAL A 515 16.05 -2.87 -10.40
CA VAL A 515 16.97 -3.93 -9.97
C VAL A 515 17.59 -4.65 -11.18
N THR A 516 16.82 -4.92 -12.25
CA THR A 516 17.37 -5.48 -13.50
C THR A 516 18.48 -4.59 -14.08
N ASN A 517 18.24 -3.27 -14.18
CA ASN A 517 19.23 -2.32 -14.70
C ASN A 517 20.47 -2.17 -13.81
N LEU A 518 20.36 -2.43 -12.50
CA LEU A 518 21.47 -2.33 -11.54
C LEU A 518 22.29 -3.63 -11.43
N ILE A 519 21.75 -4.76 -11.88
CA ILE A 519 22.42 -6.08 -11.85
C ILE A 519 23.37 -6.25 -13.05
N THR A 520 23.06 -5.69 -14.21
CA THR A 520 23.76 -5.97 -15.48
C THR A 520 25.03 -5.16 -15.74
N SER A 521 25.57 -4.45 -14.74
CA SER A 521 26.72 -3.54 -14.89
C SER A 521 28.08 -4.28 -15.03
N ALA A 522 28.32 -4.77 -16.25
CA ALA A 522 29.62 -4.86 -16.95
C ALA A 522 30.79 -5.73 -16.42
N THR A 523 30.75 -6.31 -15.20
CA THR A 523 31.93 -7.00 -14.63
C THR A 523 31.80 -8.51 -14.38
N GLY A 524 30.69 -9.14 -14.77
CA GLY A 524 30.54 -10.61 -14.70
C GLY A 524 30.57 -11.23 -13.30
N LYS A 525 30.51 -10.39 -12.24
CA LYS A 525 30.41 -10.82 -10.86
C LYS A 525 29.00 -11.37 -10.55
N GLN A 526 28.93 -12.17 -9.50
CA GLN A 526 27.73 -12.85 -9.04
C GLN A 526 26.57 -11.87 -8.83
N ILE A 527 25.38 -12.22 -9.32
CA ILE A 527 24.17 -11.39 -9.22
C ILE A 527 23.79 -11.24 -7.74
N MET A 528 23.99 -10.05 -7.19
CA MET A 528 23.63 -9.74 -5.81
C MET A 528 22.39 -8.86 -5.79
N TRP A 529 21.34 -9.37 -5.13
CA TRP A 529 20.07 -8.68 -4.99
C TRP A 529 20.19 -7.61 -3.89
N PRO A 530 19.69 -6.38 -4.12
CA PRO A 530 19.79 -5.32 -3.13
C PRO A 530 18.73 -5.49 -2.04
N LYS A 531 19.08 -5.25 -0.77
CA LYS A 531 18.16 -5.47 0.37
C LYS A 531 17.00 -4.49 0.32
N LEU A 532 15.78 -5.02 0.46
CA LEU A 532 14.54 -4.24 0.40
C LEU A 532 14.00 -3.97 1.81
N PHE A 533 13.90 -2.70 2.15
CA PHE A 533 13.43 -2.20 3.45
C PHE A 533 12.07 -1.52 3.28
N SER A 534 11.05 -2.08 3.92
CA SER A 534 9.69 -1.54 3.95
C SER A 534 9.25 -0.99 5.31
N ASP A 535 9.89 -1.40 6.42
CA ASP A 535 9.59 -0.83 7.74
C ASP A 535 10.16 0.58 7.90
N THR A 536 9.29 1.56 7.65
CA THR A 536 9.54 2.98 7.93
C THR A 536 9.02 3.42 9.29
N GLY A 537 8.32 2.54 10.01
CA GLY A 537 7.42 2.91 11.11
C GLY A 537 6.08 3.46 10.64
N PHE A 538 5.11 3.43 11.56
CA PHE A 538 3.74 3.93 11.40
C PHE A 538 3.19 4.40 12.76
N PHE A 539 2.15 5.22 12.74
CA PHE A 539 1.27 5.45 13.89
C PHE A 539 0.17 4.40 13.91
N ASP A 540 0.52 3.16 14.26
CA ASP A 540 -0.43 2.05 14.50
C ASP A 540 -0.69 1.79 15.99
N ASP A 541 -0.19 2.68 16.84
CA ASP A 541 -0.31 2.65 18.30
C ASP A 541 -0.80 4.03 18.79
N GLU A 542 -1.86 4.05 19.58
CA GLU A 542 -2.51 5.29 20.02
C GLU A 542 -1.57 6.11 20.91
N ASP A 543 -0.90 5.48 21.88
CA ASP A 543 -0.05 6.17 22.85
C ASP A 543 1.20 6.78 22.22
N ARG A 544 1.82 6.12 21.23
CA ARG A 544 2.92 6.70 20.43
C ARG A 544 2.45 7.90 19.61
N MET A 545 1.28 7.81 18.96
CA MET A 545 0.75 8.93 18.18
C MET A 545 0.37 10.11 19.10
N ARG A 546 -0.28 9.80 20.22
CA ARG A 546 -0.67 10.74 21.27
C ARG A 546 0.57 11.46 21.83
N SER A 547 1.60 10.71 22.21
CA SER A 547 2.86 11.24 22.73
C SER A 547 3.58 12.13 21.73
N TYR A 548 3.62 11.74 20.44
CA TYR A 548 4.22 12.55 19.37
C TYR A 548 3.59 13.96 19.27
N ILE A 549 2.26 14.06 19.43
CA ILE A 549 1.53 15.33 19.44
C ILE A 549 1.80 16.09 20.74
N ILE A 550 1.72 15.44 21.91
CA ILE A 550 1.94 16.07 23.23
C ILE A 550 3.33 16.71 23.29
N ASP A 551 4.40 15.99 22.92
CA ASP A 551 5.80 16.47 22.90
C ASP A 551 5.98 17.77 22.08
N ARG A 552 5.11 18.00 21.08
CA ARG A 552 5.22 19.09 20.10
C ARG A 552 4.23 20.23 20.29
N VAL A 553 3.14 19.98 21.03
CA VAL A 553 2.00 20.91 21.16
C VAL A 553 1.71 21.26 22.62
N TRP A 554 1.91 20.34 23.55
CA TRP A 554 1.63 20.49 24.99
C TRP A 554 2.76 20.03 25.93
N PRO A 555 4.07 20.24 25.63
CA PRO A 555 5.19 19.61 26.36
C PRO A 555 5.36 20.03 27.84
N ASN A 556 4.56 20.97 28.35
CA ASN A 556 4.62 21.48 29.73
C ASN A 556 3.22 21.69 30.32
N ARG A 557 2.23 20.84 29.98
CA ARG A 557 0.85 20.96 30.48
C ARG A 557 0.23 19.60 30.75
N GLU A 558 -0.50 19.51 31.85
CA GLU A 558 -1.52 18.46 32.03
C GLU A 558 -2.62 18.63 30.98
N LEU A 559 -3.20 17.51 30.55
CA LEU A 559 -4.22 17.49 29.49
C LEU A 559 -5.62 17.58 30.10
N THR A 560 -6.44 18.50 29.59
CA THR A 560 -7.86 18.56 29.91
C THR A 560 -8.64 17.46 29.17
N ASP A 561 -9.86 17.14 29.63
CA ASP A 561 -10.75 16.19 28.93
C ASP A 561 -10.98 16.56 27.46
N THR A 562 -11.03 17.86 27.14
CA THR A 562 -11.16 18.34 25.75
C THR A 562 -9.91 18.05 24.92
N GLN A 563 -8.71 18.13 25.54
CA GLN A 563 -7.44 17.79 24.90
C GLN A 563 -7.28 16.28 24.73
N ASP A 564 -7.75 15.48 25.68
CA ASP A 564 -7.85 14.03 25.56
C ASP A 564 -8.82 13.60 24.43
N GLN A 565 -9.98 14.24 24.35
CA GLN A 565 -10.98 13.98 23.31
C GLN A 565 -10.48 14.32 21.90
N ILE A 566 -9.77 15.43 21.70
CA ILE A 566 -9.16 15.72 20.38
C ILE A 566 -7.97 14.79 20.08
N LEU A 567 -7.22 14.32 21.07
CA LEU A 567 -6.17 13.32 20.85
C LEU A 567 -6.75 11.98 20.39
N LYS A 568 -7.80 11.46 21.07
CA LYS A 568 -8.57 10.29 20.64
C LYS A 568 -9.19 10.48 19.25
N ARG A 569 -9.66 11.69 18.95
CA ARG A 569 -10.21 12.01 17.63
C ARG A 569 -9.14 12.07 16.53
N ALA A 570 -7.98 12.66 16.82
CA ALA A 570 -6.84 12.66 15.93
C ALA A 570 -6.30 11.24 15.70
N TRP A 571 -6.31 10.39 16.72
CA TRP A 571 -5.94 8.97 16.61
C TRP A 571 -6.79 8.24 15.57
N ARG A 572 -8.13 8.36 15.66
CA ARG A 572 -9.04 7.81 14.65
C ARG A 572 -8.62 8.26 13.25
N TRP A 573 -8.58 9.57 13.00
CA TRP A 573 -8.38 10.15 11.67
C TRP A 573 -6.98 10.03 11.08
N LEU A 574 -5.93 10.02 11.90
CA LEU A 574 -4.55 10.27 11.45
C LEU A 574 -3.61 9.07 11.60
N ARG A 575 -4.09 7.94 12.16
CA ARG A 575 -3.34 6.67 12.26
C ARG A 575 -2.84 6.16 10.90
N GLY A 576 -1.80 5.32 10.95
CA GLY A 576 -1.04 4.86 9.79
C GLY A 576 0.11 5.81 9.44
N ARG A 577 0.09 6.42 8.25
CA ARG A 577 1.17 7.28 7.74
C ARG A 577 1.51 8.48 8.63
N HIS A 578 2.75 8.53 9.09
CA HIS A 578 3.33 9.62 9.88
C HIS A 578 3.07 11.04 9.32
N ARG A 579 2.98 11.21 7.99
CA ARG A 579 2.71 12.51 7.34
C ARG A 579 1.40 13.17 7.81
N TRP A 580 0.35 12.44 8.15
CA TRP A 580 -0.94 13.04 8.53
C TRP A 580 -0.92 13.59 9.96
N THR A 581 -0.49 12.78 10.93
CA THR A 581 -0.26 13.22 12.31
C THR A 581 0.74 14.38 12.36
N ALA A 582 1.82 14.33 11.57
CA ALA A 582 2.77 15.44 11.46
C ALA A 582 2.13 16.70 10.89
N GLY A 583 1.41 16.61 9.76
CA GLY A 583 0.75 17.77 9.15
C GLY A 583 -0.27 18.44 10.07
N TYR A 584 -1.05 17.65 10.81
CA TYR A 584 -1.96 18.16 11.84
C TYR A 584 -1.23 18.78 13.04
N THR A 585 -0.14 18.16 13.50
CA THR A 585 0.73 18.71 14.57
C THR A 585 1.28 20.08 14.17
N LEU A 586 1.73 20.23 12.92
CA LEU A 586 2.21 21.50 12.37
C LEU A 586 1.09 22.56 12.30
N LEU A 587 -0.15 22.15 12.00
CA LEU A 587 -1.30 23.06 12.04
C LEU A 587 -1.62 23.53 13.47
N LEU A 588 -1.61 22.64 14.47
CA LEU A 588 -1.80 23.02 15.87
C LEU A 588 -0.69 23.97 16.37
N GLN A 589 0.55 23.78 15.94
CA GLN A 589 1.67 24.69 16.26
C GLN A 589 1.52 26.06 15.58
N ARG A 590 1.03 26.11 14.33
CA ARG A 590 0.93 27.35 13.54
C ARG A 590 -0.38 28.14 13.74
N MET A 591 -1.47 27.47 14.11
CA MET A 591 -2.81 28.05 14.28
C MET A 591 -3.27 28.11 15.75
N GLY A 592 -2.56 27.43 16.65
CA GLY A 592 -2.96 27.26 18.03
C GLY A 592 -3.95 26.11 18.25
N VAL A 593 -4.24 25.86 19.53
CA VAL A 593 -4.96 24.66 20.00
C VAL A 593 -6.41 24.91 20.40
N THR A 594 -6.88 26.15 20.32
CA THR A 594 -8.23 26.56 20.77
C THR A 594 -9.34 26.07 19.84
N SER A 595 -9.02 25.86 18.55
CA SER A 595 -9.96 25.46 17.50
C SER A 595 -9.54 24.11 16.88
N ALA A 596 -9.04 23.20 17.71
CA ALA A 596 -8.36 22.00 17.27
C ALA A 596 -9.28 21.01 16.52
N ASN A 597 -10.57 20.91 16.88
CA ASN A 597 -11.57 20.14 16.14
C ASN A 597 -11.91 20.80 14.81
N LYS A 598 -12.09 22.12 14.75
CA LYS A 598 -12.31 22.85 13.47
C LYS A 598 -11.12 22.72 12.52
N ILE A 599 -9.90 22.75 13.05
CA ILE A 599 -8.66 22.52 12.27
C ILE A 599 -8.63 21.08 11.75
N LEU A 600 -9.00 20.08 12.57
CA LEU A 600 -9.06 18.69 12.15
C LEU A 600 -10.14 18.44 11.09
N ASP A 601 -11.34 19.02 11.26
CA ASP A 601 -12.44 18.97 10.29
C ASP A 601 -11.99 19.49 8.91
N ALA A 602 -11.35 20.67 8.91
CA ALA A 602 -10.80 21.27 7.69
C ALA A 602 -9.67 20.43 7.09
N TYR A 603 -8.80 19.83 7.91
CA TYR A 603 -7.68 19.02 7.46
C TYR A 603 -8.15 17.73 6.78
N ILE A 604 -9.11 17.03 7.38
CA ILE A 604 -9.79 15.88 6.77
C ILE A 604 -10.45 16.31 5.45
N LYS A 605 -11.20 17.43 5.45
CA LYS A 605 -11.91 17.92 4.25
C LYS A 605 -10.97 18.30 3.11
N VAL A 606 -9.81 18.90 3.39
CA VAL A 606 -8.78 19.21 2.38
C VAL A 606 -8.13 17.92 1.87
N LEU A 607 -7.63 17.06 2.75
CA LEU A 607 -6.92 15.84 2.36
C LEU A 607 -7.77 14.88 1.53
N THR A 608 -9.07 14.78 1.81
CA THR A 608 -10.00 13.84 1.15
C THR A 608 -10.61 14.35 -0.16
N GLY A 609 -10.39 15.62 -0.53
CA GLY A 609 -11.11 16.22 -1.66
C GLY A 609 -12.58 16.52 -1.35
N GLY A 610 -12.89 16.89 -0.11
CA GLY A 610 -14.18 17.45 0.29
C GLY A 610 -15.10 16.56 1.13
N PHE A 611 -14.60 15.46 1.72
CA PHE A 611 -15.40 14.69 2.68
C PHE A 611 -15.53 15.43 4.02
N GLU A 612 -16.72 15.39 4.64
CA GLU A 612 -16.98 16.07 5.91
C GLU A 612 -17.16 15.07 7.07
N ALA A 613 -16.16 14.99 7.95
CA ALA A 613 -16.27 14.24 9.20
C ALA A 613 -17.41 14.80 10.09
N THR A 614 -18.20 13.94 10.73
CA THR A 614 -19.33 14.36 11.59
C THR A 614 -19.12 14.11 13.08
N ASP A 615 -18.19 13.22 13.43
CA ASP A 615 -17.80 12.86 14.80
C ASP A 615 -17.42 14.08 15.67
N GLY A 616 -16.76 15.08 15.08
CA GLY A 616 -16.35 16.32 15.76
C GLY A 616 -17.45 17.37 15.91
N LYS A 617 -18.62 17.23 15.26
CA LYS A 617 -19.60 18.32 15.10
C LYS A 617 -20.30 18.76 16.39
N ALA A 618 -20.10 18.07 17.52
CA ALA A 618 -20.48 18.54 18.85
C ALA A 618 -19.37 19.36 19.52
N LEU A 619 -18.12 18.89 19.45
CA LEU A 619 -16.94 19.53 20.03
C LEU A 619 -16.64 20.86 19.33
N ALA A 620 -16.61 20.84 17.98
CA ALA A 620 -16.29 22.00 17.15
C ALA A 620 -17.27 23.17 17.29
N ARG A 621 -18.49 22.97 17.82
CA ARG A 621 -19.46 24.08 18.04
C ARG A 621 -19.02 25.04 19.12
N ASN A 622 -18.30 24.55 20.13
CA ASN A 622 -17.92 25.32 21.31
C ASN A 622 -16.53 25.96 21.16
N GLU A 623 -15.81 25.62 20.10
CA GLU A 623 -14.52 26.23 19.77
C GLU A 623 -14.71 27.61 19.12
N PRO A 624 -13.81 28.59 19.35
CA PRO A 624 -13.80 29.84 18.59
C PRO A 624 -13.55 29.60 17.09
N ASP A 625 -14.01 30.53 16.24
CA ASP A 625 -13.74 30.47 14.80
C ASP A 625 -12.27 30.69 14.48
N THR A 626 -11.81 30.09 13.39
CA THR A 626 -10.42 30.12 12.96
C THR A 626 -10.32 30.14 11.44
N ASP A 627 -9.24 30.72 10.92
CA ASP A 627 -8.97 30.83 9.49
C ASP A 627 -8.45 29.48 8.94
N VAL A 628 -9.39 28.61 8.60
CA VAL A 628 -9.14 27.30 8.00
C VAL A 628 -8.58 27.35 6.58
N ILE A 629 -8.48 28.53 5.94
CA ILE A 629 -7.85 28.64 4.60
C ILE A 629 -6.37 28.26 4.67
N LYS A 630 -5.72 28.49 5.82
CA LYS A 630 -4.33 28.06 6.09
C LYS A 630 -4.12 26.54 5.97
N VAL A 631 -5.19 25.74 6.01
CA VAL A 631 -5.15 24.28 5.85
C VAL A 631 -5.00 23.88 4.37
N THR A 632 -5.37 24.73 3.40
CA THR A 632 -5.25 24.42 1.95
C THR A 632 -3.82 24.45 1.42
N VAL A 633 -2.82 24.66 2.28
CA VAL A 633 -1.40 24.47 1.97
C VAL A 633 -1.09 22.98 1.74
N PHE A 634 -1.86 22.07 2.35
CA PHE A 634 -1.70 20.64 2.15
C PHE A 634 -2.40 20.18 0.85
N SER A 635 -1.65 19.47 0.00
CA SER A 635 -2.23 18.76 -1.14
C SER A 635 -3.22 17.69 -0.67
N LYS A 636 -4.36 17.60 -1.36
CA LYS A 636 -5.26 16.44 -1.25
C LYS A 636 -4.51 15.14 -1.57
N ILE A 637 -5.00 14.02 -1.04
CA ILE A 637 -4.69 12.69 -1.55
C ILE A 637 -5.29 12.61 -2.96
N ASP A 638 -4.45 12.40 -3.98
CA ASP A 638 -4.90 12.40 -5.37
C ASP A 638 -4.83 11.01 -6.01
N PHE A 639 -5.98 10.56 -6.48
CA PHE A 639 -6.19 9.26 -7.10
C PHE A 639 -6.49 9.38 -8.61
N SER A 640 -6.01 10.48 -9.23
CA SER A 640 -6.12 10.72 -10.67
C SER A 640 -5.41 9.66 -11.52
N SER A 641 -4.44 8.93 -10.95
CA SER A 641 -3.75 7.79 -11.55
C SER A 641 -4.67 6.61 -11.88
N LEU A 642 -5.75 6.37 -11.13
CA LEU A 642 -6.73 5.30 -11.45
C LEU A 642 -7.57 5.59 -12.71
N ARG A 643 -7.40 6.77 -13.33
CA ARG A 643 -8.05 7.10 -14.61
C ARG A 643 -7.33 6.51 -15.82
N ASP A 644 -6.09 6.06 -15.64
CA ASP A 644 -5.33 5.40 -16.69
C ASP A 644 -6.01 4.05 -17.03
N PRO A 645 -6.33 3.76 -18.31
CA PRO A 645 -6.97 2.50 -18.69
C PRO A 645 -6.19 1.26 -18.24
N ARG A 646 -4.85 1.35 -18.11
CA ARG A 646 -4.00 0.26 -17.60
C ARG A 646 -4.34 -0.11 -16.15
N ASN A 647 -4.82 0.86 -15.37
CA ASN A 647 -5.19 0.68 -13.96
C ASN A 647 -6.63 0.17 -13.76
N ILE A 648 -7.40 -0.18 -14.81
CA ILE A 648 -8.81 -0.57 -14.66
C ILE A 648 -9.04 -1.85 -13.80
N ARG A 649 -8.09 -2.78 -13.79
CA ARG A 649 -8.12 -3.96 -12.88
C ARG A 649 -7.88 -3.53 -11.43
N LEU A 650 -6.86 -2.71 -11.22
CA LEU A 650 -6.46 -2.15 -9.93
C LEU A 650 -7.56 -1.25 -9.33
N GLU A 651 -8.24 -0.44 -10.15
CA GLU A 651 -9.38 0.38 -9.76
C GLU A 651 -10.51 -0.48 -9.17
N GLY A 652 -10.89 -1.57 -9.86
CA GLY A 652 -11.94 -2.48 -9.38
C GLY A 652 -11.57 -3.22 -8.09
N LEU A 653 -10.29 -3.57 -7.93
CA LEU A 653 -9.76 -4.20 -6.72
C LEU A 653 -9.71 -3.24 -5.54
N ILE A 654 -9.21 -2.01 -5.73
CA ILE A 654 -9.24 -0.94 -4.73
C ILE A 654 -10.68 -0.62 -4.33
N PHE A 655 -11.60 -0.54 -5.30
CA PHE A 655 -13.02 -0.35 -5.02
C PHE A 655 -13.58 -1.46 -4.10
N ARG A 656 -13.33 -2.74 -4.43
CA ARG A 656 -13.75 -3.87 -3.57
C ARG A 656 -13.09 -3.84 -2.20
N ALA A 657 -11.78 -3.59 -2.13
CA ALA A 657 -11.01 -3.49 -0.90
C ALA A 657 -11.56 -2.39 0.03
N VAL A 658 -11.74 -1.19 -0.51
CA VAL A 658 -12.23 -0.01 0.21
C VAL A 658 -13.70 -0.18 0.63
N MET A 659 -14.54 -0.80 -0.20
CA MET A 659 -15.91 -1.14 0.19
C MET A 659 -15.96 -2.22 1.29
N ASN A 660 -15.09 -3.24 1.26
CA ASN A 660 -14.98 -4.21 2.34
C ASN A 660 -14.59 -3.54 3.67
N VAL A 661 -13.57 -2.67 3.64
CA VAL A 661 -13.10 -1.90 4.80
C VAL A 661 -14.25 -1.08 5.42
N VAL A 662 -15.12 -0.48 4.60
CA VAL A 662 -16.30 0.27 5.06
C VAL A 662 -17.41 -0.62 5.62
N VAL A 663 -17.76 -1.68 4.90
CA VAL A 663 -18.90 -2.55 5.27
C VAL A 663 -18.58 -3.38 6.51
N ARG A 664 -17.32 -3.79 6.69
CA ARG A 664 -16.90 -4.74 7.74
C ARG A 664 -15.97 -4.16 8.82
N ASN A 665 -15.47 -2.94 8.66
CA ASN A 665 -14.42 -2.33 9.52
C ASN A 665 -13.12 -3.17 9.61
N ARG A 666 -12.92 -4.16 8.71
CA ARG A 666 -11.71 -4.99 8.67
C ARG A 666 -10.66 -4.39 7.73
N PRO A 667 -9.39 -4.28 8.14
CA PRO A 667 -8.28 -3.99 7.23
C PRO A 667 -8.29 -4.93 6.01
N HIS A 668 -8.26 -4.39 4.80
CA HIS A 668 -8.08 -5.23 3.61
C HIS A 668 -6.59 -5.49 3.39
N MET A 669 -6.25 -6.75 3.13
CA MET A 669 -4.88 -7.19 2.86
C MET A 669 -4.77 -7.69 1.42
N PHE A 670 -3.80 -7.17 0.68
CA PHE A 670 -3.35 -7.76 -0.59
C PHE A 670 -2.11 -8.62 -0.31
N PHE A 671 -2.07 -9.81 -0.91
CA PHE A 671 -0.99 -10.80 -0.74
C PHE A 671 -0.30 -11.19 -2.06
N THR A 672 -0.78 -10.68 -3.20
CA THR A 672 -0.18 -10.89 -4.53
C THR A 672 -0.36 -9.65 -5.41
N GLU A 673 0.49 -9.53 -6.44
CA GLU A 673 0.41 -8.66 -7.62
C GLU A 673 0.38 -7.12 -7.45
N PHE A 674 -0.22 -6.55 -6.40
CA PHE A 674 -0.65 -5.14 -6.42
C PHE A 674 0.31 -4.13 -5.79
N VAL A 675 1.63 -4.24 -6.03
CA VAL A 675 2.62 -3.22 -5.60
C VAL A 675 2.22 -1.80 -6.04
N ASP A 676 1.51 -1.69 -7.17
CA ASP A 676 0.91 -0.43 -7.65
C ASP A 676 -0.08 0.22 -6.66
N ALA A 677 -0.76 -0.54 -5.81
CA ALA A 677 -1.59 0.02 -4.75
C ALA A 677 -0.76 0.84 -3.74
N VAL A 678 0.48 0.40 -3.45
CA VAL A 678 1.45 1.14 -2.62
C VAL A 678 1.99 2.36 -3.38
N SER A 679 2.35 2.16 -4.65
CA SER A 679 2.85 3.20 -5.57
C SER A 679 1.86 4.37 -5.72
N LEU A 680 0.58 4.06 -5.97
CA LEU A 680 -0.49 5.03 -6.20
C LEU A 680 -1.10 5.60 -4.91
N GLY A 681 -0.59 5.21 -3.73
CA GLY A 681 -0.96 5.83 -2.46
C GLY A 681 -2.09 5.18 -1.68
N PHE A 682 -2.66 4.07 -2.14
CA PHE A 682 -3.82 3.39 -1.52
C PHE A 682 -3.43 2.44 -0.39
N ALA A 683 -2.46 1.57 -0.65
CA ALA A 683 -1.97 0.61 0.33
C ALA A 683 -0.65 1.07 0.94
N ARG A 684 -0.30 0.45 2.06
CA ARG A 684 1.03 0.51 2.67
C ARG A 684 1.55 -0.91 2.84
N VAL A 685 2.85 -1.12 2.63
CA VAL A 685 3.46 -2.40 3.02
C VAL A 685 3.52 -2.43 4.54
N THR A 686 2.87 -3.41 5.15
CA THR A 686 3.06 -3.71 6.58
C THR A 686 4.32 -4.53 6.76
N PRO A 687 5.16 -4.25 7.77
CA PRO A 687 6.29 -5.11 8.07
C PRO A 687 5.79 -6.48 8.54
N GLU A 688 6.35 -7.54 7.96
CA GLU A 688 6.48 -8.79 8.71
C GLU A 688 7.57 -8.64 9.78
N LYS A 689 7.77 -9.64 10.64
CA LYS A 689 8.71 -9.55 11.77
C LYS A 689 10.18 -9.76 11.34
N GLY A 690 10.68 -8.90 10.45
CA GLY A 690 12.08 -8.85 10.04
C GLY A 690 12.29 -8.13 8.70
N PRO A 691 13.55 -7.82 8.33
CA PRO A 691 13.88 -7.54 6.95
C PRO A 691 13.64 -8.81 6.12
N VAL A 692 12.97 -8.67 4.98
CA VAL A 692 12.75 -9.82 4.09
C VAL A 692 13.90 -9.88 3.10
N ASP A 693 14.76 -10.90 3.25
CA ASP A 693 15.76 -11.20 2.23
C ASP A 693 15.08 -11.85 1.00
N PHE A 694 15.53 -11.41 -0.16
CA PHE A 694 15.01 -11.80 -1.48
C PHE A 694 16.07 -12.41 -2.38
N THR A 695 17.24 -12.79 -1.83
CA THR A 695 18.30 -13.52 -2.54
C THR A 695 17.74 -14.71 -3.33
N GLY A 696 17.73 -14.57 -4.66
CA GLY A 696 17.35 -15.63 -5.60
C GLY A 696 15.85 -15.84 -5.88
N LYS A 697 14.94 -14.95 -5.46
CA LYS A 697 13.49 -15.08 -5.77
C LYS A 697 12.86 -13.75 -6.19
N THR A 698 12.61 -13.52 -7.48
CA THR A 698 11.92 -12.32 -8.00
C THR A 698 10.44 -12.24 -7.65
N GLU A 699 9.74 -13.37 -7.54
CA GLU A 699 8.29 -13.42 -7.24
C GLU A 699 7.93 -12.89 -5.84
N SER A 700 8.90 -12.92 -4.93
CA SER A 700 8.75 -12.66 -3.50
C SER A 700 8.31 -11.22 -3.15
N VAL A 701 8.73 -10.21 -3.92
CA VAL A 701 8.36 -8.80 -3.67
C VAL A 701 6.85 -8.59 -3.86
N LYS A 702 6.20 -9.43 -4.69
CA LYS A 702 4.74 -9.42 -4.90
C LYS A 702 3.98 -10.05 -3.72
N GLN A 703 4.66 -10.79 -2.83
CA GLN A 703 4.07 -11.50 -1.68
C GLN A 703 4.00 -10.67 -0.40
N LEU A 704 4.71 -9.53 -0.35
CA LEU A 704 4.75 -8.67 0.83
C LEU A 704 3.34 -8.19 1.22
N PRO A 705 2.89 -8.36 2.48
CA PRO A 705 1.54 -8.00 2.89
C PRO A 705 1.30 -6.49 2.81
N GLN A 706 0.30 -6.11 2.03
CA GLN A 706 -0.08 -4.71 1.81
C GLN A 706 -1.46 -4.44 2.40
N ARG A 707 -1.59 -3.36 3.19
CA ARG A 707 -2.78 -3.09 3.99
C ARG A 707 -3.49 -1.80 3.55
N ILE A 708 -4.82 -1.86 3.47
CA ILE A 708 -5.71 -0.69 3.46
C ILE A 708 -6.53 -0.72 4.76
N ASP A 709 -6.20 0.19 5.68
CA ASP A 709 -6.91 0.46 6.94
C ASP A 709 -6.88 1.93 7.35
N GLU A 710 -6.22 2.75 6.53
CA GLU A 710 -5.88 4.15 6.77
C GLU A 710 -7.08 5.05 6.45
N PRO A 711 -7.75 5.67 7.44
CA PRO A 711 -9.10 6.18 7.21
C PRO A 711 -9.17 7.40 6.29
N LEU A 712 -8.15 8.25 6.28
CA LEU A 712 -8.04 9.35 5.31
C LEU A 712 -7.96 8.84 3.87
N VAL A 713 -7.29 7.70 3.64
CA VAL A 713 -7.22 7.05 2.33
C VAL A 713 -8.55 6.40 1.96
N VAL A 714 -9.20 5.71 2.90
CA VAL A 714 -10.55 5.13 2.69
C VAL A 714 -11.54 6.24 2.29
N ALA A 715 -11.62 7.32 3.07
CA ALA A 715 -12.50 8.45 2.80
C ALA A 715 -12.16 9.17 1.47
N ALA A 716 -10.88 9.35 1.15
CA ALA A 716 -10.44 9.93 -0.12
C ALA A 716 -10.75 9.03 -1.33
N ALA A 717 -10.57 7.71 -1.19
CA ALA A 717 -10.79 6.73 -2.27
C ALA A 717 -12.27 6.63 -2.60
N LEU A 718 -13.13 6.62 -1.58
CA LEU A 718 -14.56 6.70 -1.79
C LEU A 718 -14.95 8.04 -2.36
N ARG A 719 -14.41 9.16 -1.87
CA ARG A 719 -14.69 10.49 -2.45
C ARG A 719 -14.30 10.56 -3.94
N TYR A 720 -13.23 9.86 -4.35
CA TYR A 720 -12.88 9.65 -5.75
C TYR A 720 -13.99 8.90 -6.50
N PHE A 721 -14.37 7.69 -6.09
CA PHE A 721 -15.45 6.91 -6.74
C PHE A 721 -16.81 7.64 -6.72
N LEU A 722 -17.12 8.39 -5.67
CA LEU A 722 -18.36 9.18 -5.54
C LEU A 722 -18.41 10.36 -6.50
N SER A 723 -17.24 10.86 -6.94
CA SER A 723 -17.14 11.84 -8.02
C SER A 723 -17.15 11.21 -9.42
N ARG A 724 -17.07 9.88 -9.50
CA ARG A 724 -16.73 9.08 -10.70
C ARG A 724 -17.41 7.70 -10.64
N PRO A 725 -18.68 7.59 -11.06
CA PRO A 725 -19.39 6.31 -11.11
C PRO A 725 -18.92 5.42 -12.27
N SER A 726 -17.60 5.22 -12.42
CA SER A 726 -17.00 4.10 -13.16
C SER A 726 -17.27 2.76 -12.47
N ARG A 727 -17.53 2.81 -11.15
CA ARG A 727 -17.99 1.70 -10.31
C ARG A 727 -19.22 2.13 -9.52
N SER A 728 -20.16 1.21 -9.36
CA SER A 728 -21.39 1.38 -8.59
C SER A 728 -21.46 0.36 -7.45
N MET A 729 -22.38 0.57 -6.49
CA MET A 729 -22.65 -0.45 -5.48
C MET A 729 -23.10 -1.78 -6.13
N ARG A 730 -23.80 -1.72 -7.27
CA ARG A 730 -24.21 -2.89 -8.05
C ARG A 730 -23.01 -3.68 -8.58
N ASP A 731 -21.87 -3.04 -8.88
CA ASP A 731 -20.65 -3.74 -9.30
C ASP A 731 -19.93 -4.42 -8.12
N PHE A 732 -19.97 -3.81 -6.92
CA PHE A 732 -19.47 -4.45 -5.69
C PHE A 732 -20.33 -5.66 -5.30
N VAL A 733 -21.65 -5.53 -5.44
CA VAL A 733 -22.67 -6.54 -5.14
C VAL A 733 -22.64 -7.70 -6.15
N ALA A 734 -22.77 -7.41 -7.44
CA ALA A 734 -22.96 -8.43 -8.47
C ALA A 734 -21.65 -8.88 -9.15
N GLY A 735 -20.57 -8.11 -9.04
CA GLY A 735 -19.27 -8.46 -9.64
C GLY A 735 -18.72 -9.79 -9.13
N PRO A 736 -18.58 -10.00 -7.81
CA PRO A 736 -18.15 -11.28 -7.26
C PRO A 736 -19.11 -12.43 -7.62
N ILE A 737 -20.43 -12.21 -7.47
CA ILE A 737 -21.44 -13.25 -7.71
C ILE A 737 -21.45 -13.75 -9.17
N ARG A 738 -20.97 -12.93 -10.13
CA ARG A 738 -20.90 -13.26 -11.56
C ARG A 738 -19.55 -13.80 -12.04
N GLY A 739 -18.50 -13.74 -11.21
CA GLY A 739 -17.11 -13.94 -11.65
C GLY A 739 -16.24 -14.71 -10.66
N VAL A 740 -16.86 -15.48 -9.77
CA VAL A 740 -16.17 -16.30 -8.76
C VAL A 740 -16.29 -17.78 -9.12
N GLU A 741 -15.14 -18.43 -9.25
CA GLU A 741 -15.04 -19.90 -9.37
C GLU A 741 -14.87 -20.57 -7.98
N GLU A 742 -14.38 -19.84 -6.97
CA GLU A 742 -14.19 -20.34 -5.59
C GLU A 742 -15.35 -19.97 -4.63
N ALA A 743 -16.13 -20.98 -4.23
CA ALA A 743 -17.27 -20.81 -3.31
C ALA A 743 -16.95 -20.10 -1.97
N SER A 744 -15.71 -20.20 -1.49
CA SER A 744 -15.20 -19.49 -0.29
C SER A 744 -15.39 -17.97 -0.37
N THR A 745 -15.08 -17.37 -1.52
CA THR A 745 -15.14 -15.91 -1.73
C THR A 745 -16.56 -15.41 -2.05
N LEU A 746 -17.48 -16.34 -2.36
CA LEU A 746 -18.87 -16.04 -2.68
C LEU A 746 -19.72 -15.78 -1.42
N GLY A 747 -19.55 -16.57 -0.35
CA GLY A 747 -20.26 -16.37 0.93
C GLY A 747 -20.05 -14.94 1.46
N PHE A 748 -18.79 -14.56 1.61
CA PHE A 748 -18.36 -13.21 2.01
C PHE A 748 -18.96 -12.10 1.12
N ALA A 749 -19.11 -12.35 -0.17
CA ALA A 749 -19.77 -11.41 -1.07
C ALA A 749 -21.27 -11.30 -0.77
N VAL A 750 -22.00 -12.41 -0.69
CA VAL A 750 -23.45 -12.38 -0.43
C VAL A 750 -23.76 -11.81 0.97
N GLU A 751 -22.92 -12.07 1.98
CA GLU A 751 -22.99 -11.41 3.29
C GLU A 751 -22.92 -9.88 3.18
N ASN A 752 -21.99 -9.32 2.37
CA ASN A 752 -21.93 -7.87 2.13
C ASN A 752 -23.20 -7.36 1.45
N VAL A 753 -23.72 -8.12 0.46
CA VAL A 753 -24.94 -7.81 -0.29
C VAL A 753 -26.16 -7.74 0.65
N VAL A 754 -26.31 -8.74 1.53
CA VAL A 754 -27.38 -8.80 2.53
C VAL A 754 -27.23 -7.67 3.55
N THR A 755 -26.05 -7.41 4.10
CA THR A 755 -25.82 -6.29 5.04
C THR A 755 -26.19 -4.93 4.43
N ILE A 756 -25.80 -4.65 3.18
CA ILE A 756 -26.16 -3.40 2.50
C ILE A 756 -27.69 -3.30 2.29
N ALA A 757 -28.35 -4.41 1.90
CA ALA A 757 -29.78 -4.43 1.69
C ALA A 757 -30.57 -4.23 3.00
N LEU A 758 -30.20 -4.91 4.08
CA LEU A 758 -30.77 -4.72 5.42
C LEU A 758 -30.62 -3.27 5.88
N ALA A 759 -29.40 -2.71 5.75
CA ALA A 759 -29.10 -1.34 6.15
C ALA A 759 -29.94 -0.29 5.39
N ARG A 760 -30.30 -0.58 4.13
CA ARG A 760 -31.19 0.25 3.31
C ARG A 760 -32.67 0.05 3.63
N VAL A 761 -33.14 -1.19 3.81
CA VAL A 761 -34.56 -1.48 4.07
C VAL A 761 -35.02 -0.86 5.39
N PHE A 762 -34.19 -0.94 6.45
CA PHE A 762 -34.50 -0.34 7.76
C PHE A 762 -33.96 1.09 7.93
N LYS A 763 -33.61 1.76 6.83
CA LYS A 763 -33.07 3.13 6.86
C LYS A 763 -34.05 4.08 7.53
N ASP A 764 -33.61 4.70 8.64
CA ASP A 764 -34.37 5.65 9.46
C ASP A 764 -35.76 5.17 9.96
N GLY A 765 -36.05 3.86 9.90
CA GLY A 765 -37.37 3.30 10.22
C GLY A 765 -38.32 3.17 9.04
N ALA A 766 -37.83 3.08 7.79
CA ALA A 766 -38.65 2.98 6.59
C ALA A 766 -39.47 1.67 6.44
N ALA A 767 -39.17 0.63 7.23
CA ALA A 767 -39.84 -0.67 7.17
C ALA A 767 -39.89 -1.36 8.55
N SER A 768 -40.86 -2.24 8.74
CA SER A 768 -40.93 -3.21 9.84
C SER A 768 -40.27 -4.55 9.47
N LEU A 769 -40.13 -5.48 10.44
CA LEU A 769 -39.65 -6.83 10.14
C LEU A 769 -40.66 -7.60 9.27
N CYS A 770 -41.96 -7.36 9.44
CA CYS A 770 -43.04 -7.90 8.61
C CYS A 770 -42.98 -7.41 7.14
N ASP A 771 -42.53 -6.17 6.90
CA ASP A 771 -42.41 -5.62 5.53
C ASP A 771 -41.18 -6.15 4.79
N ALA A 772 -40.15 -6.54 5.54
CA ALA A 772 -38.85 -6.95 5.00
C ALA A 772 -38.73 -8.47 4.76
N PHE A 773 -39.46 -9.29 5.50
CA PHE A 773 -39.36 -10.75 5.40
C PHE A 773 -40.68 -11.50 5.62
N THR A 774 -40.85 -12.63 4.94
CA THR A 774 -42.00 -13.54 5.12
C THR A 774 -41.85 -14.36 6.42
N LEU A 775 -42.49 -13.94 7.52
CA LEU A 775 -42.34 -14.52 8.87
C LEU A 775 -43.19 -15.79 9.11
N CYS A 776 -42.57 -16.91 9.50
CA CYS A 776 -43.27 -18.19 9.72
C CYS A 776 -44.13 -18.30 10.98
N LYS A 777 -43.84 -17.50 12.02
CA LYS A 777 -44.57 -17.50 13.31
C LYS A 777 -44.71 -16.06 13.82
N SER A 778 -45.83 -15.40 13.52
CA SER A 778 -46.08 -14.00 13.92
C SER A 778 -47.12 -13.84 15.04
N ASN A 779 -47.66 -14.95 15.56
CA ASN A 779 -48.83 -15.03 16.45
C ASN A 779 -48.81 -14.02 17.62
N GLY A 780 -49.50 -12.88 17.44
CA GLY A 780 -49.74 -11.87 18.48
C GLY A 780 -48.59 -10.88 18.76
N GLN A 781 -47.44 -11.01 18.10
CA GLN A 781 -46.28 -10.14 18.37
C GLN A 781 -46.34 -8.83 17.57
N ALA A 782 -47.13 -7.87 18.05
CA ALA A 782 -47.35 -6.57 17.39
C ALA A 782 -46.05 -5.81 17.04
N TRP A 783 -44.99 -5.96 17.84
CA TRP A 783 -43.70 -5.30 17.60
C TRP A 783 -42.99 -5.73 16.31
N LEU A 784 -43.38 -6.86 15.69
CA LEU A 784 -42.84 -7.28 14.38
C LEU A 784 -43.25 -6.31 13.25
N SER A 785 -44.38 -5.62 13.41
CA SER A 785 -44.93 -4.65 12.48
C SER A 785 -44.59 -3.19 12.83
N GLU A 786 -43.80 -2.96 13.89
CA GLU A 786 -43.30 -1.63 14.25
C GLU A 786 -42.08 -1.25 13.39
N PRO A 787 -41.84 0.05 13.11
CA PRO A 787 -40.65 0.52 12.42
C PRO A 787 -39.35 0.04 13.08
N VAL A 788 -38.45 -0.53 12.27
CA VAL A 788 -37.15 -1.03 12.71
C VAL A 788 -36.13 0.11 12.72
N HIS A 789 -35.55 0.39 13.87
CA HIS A 789 -34.37 1.24 13.99
C HIS A 789 -33.15 0.39 14.37
N PHE A 790 -31.98 0.67 13.78
CA PHE A 790 -30.75 0.00 14.18
C PHE A 790 -30.26 0.51 15.53
N VAL A 791 -29.56 -0.35 16.28
CA VAL A 791 -29.10 -0.05 17.63
C VAL A 791 -27.62 -0.38 17.73
N SER A 792 -26.81 0.64 18.02
CA SER A 792 -25.37 0.49 18.25
C SER A 792 -25.09 0.31 19.75
N ILE A 793 -24.32 -0.70 20.13
CA ILE A 793 -23.91 -0.96 21.52
C ILE A 793 -22.79 0.02 21.88
N THR A 794 -23.02 0.89 22.87
CA THR A 794 -22.04 1.92 23.28
C THR A 794 -21.33 1.61 24.58
N GLY A 795 -21.78 0.58 25.31
CA GLY A 795 -21.17 0.05 26.51
C GLY A 795 -22.18 -0.73 27.35
N ARG A 796 -21.85 -0.94 28.64
CA ARG A 796 -22.78 -1.47 29.65
C ARG A 796 -22.62 -0.72 30.97
N THR A 797 -23.69 -0.65 31.74
CA THR A 797 -23.66 -0.25 33.15
C THR A 797 -23.19 -1.40 34.05
N THR A 798 -22.91 -1.11 35.32
CA THR A 798 -22.33 -2.04 36.31
C THR A 798 -23.26 -3.20 36.70
N ASP A 799 -24.55 -3.10 36.39
CA ASP A 799 -25.58 -4.14 36.51
C ASP A 799 -25.67 -5.06 35.29
N GLY A 800 -24.93 -4.77 34.21
CA GLY A 800 -24.96 -5.49 32.93
C GLY A 800 -25.93 -4.93 31.90
N THR A 801 -26.76 -3.93 32.25
CA THR A 801 -27.71 -3.31 31.32
C THR A 801 -26.96 -2.65 30.16
N PHE A 802 -27.47 -2.81 28.93
CA PHE A 802 -26.84 -2.26 27.74
C PHE A 802 -27.01 -0.74 27.66
N LEU A 803 -25.92 -0.04 27.36
CA LEU A 803 -25.96 1.33 26.88
C LEU A 803 -25.96 1.30 25.35
N PHE A 804 -26.89 2.00 24.73
CA PHE A 804 -27.08 1.95 23.29
C PHE A 804 -27.50 3.30 22.69
N GLU A 805 -27.14 3.50 21.41
CA GLU A 805 -27.50 4.68 20.61
C GLU A 805 -28.33 4.29 19.39
N ASP A 806 -29.31 5.13 19.05
CA ASP A 806 -30.28 4.96 17.97
C ASP A 806 -29.62 5.24 16.60
N SER A 807 -29.25 4.18 15.87
CA SER A 807 -28.46 4.22 14.63
C SER A 807 -29.32 4.18 13.36
N GLY A 808 -28.83 4.78 12.27
CA GLY A 808 -29.48 4.78 10.95
C GLY A 808 -28.66 5.50 9.87
N LEU A 809 -28.78 5.08 8.59
CA LEU A 809 -27.98 5.53 7.45
C LEU A 809 -28.27 7.00 7.04
N GLY A 810 -27.82 7.94 7.87
CA GLY A 810 -28.04 9.38 7.73
C GLY A 810 -28.04 10.13 9.07
N ARG A 811 -28.18 9.42 10.20
CA ARG A 811 -28.11 10.01 11.54
C ARG A 811 -26.68 10.37 11.90
N ARG A 812 -26.50 11.55 12.50
CA ARG A 812 -25.22 12.29 12.64
C ARG A 812 -24.07 11.59 13.41
N ALA A 813 -24.31 10.42 13.99
CA ALA A 813 -23.37 9.77 14.91
C ALA A 813 -23.42 8.23 14.86
N VAL A 814 -23.84 7.61 13.76
CA VAL A 814 -23.62 6.16 13.60
C VAL A 814 -22.11 5.87 13.65
N PRO A 815 -21.65 4.74 14.21
CA PRO A 815 -20.24 4.50 14.50
C PRO A 815 -19.77 3.17 13.88
N LEU A 816 -19.49 3.19 12.56
CA LEU A 816 -19.25 2.04 11.66
C LEU A 816 -20.52 1.28 11.23
N LEU A 817 -20.50 0.69 10.03
CA LEU A 817 -21.58 -0.17 9.55
C LEU A 817 -21.49 -1.56 10.19
N GLY A 818 -20.42 -2.31 9.89
CA GLY A 818 -20.17 -3.63 10.43
C GLY A 818 -18.86 -3.74 11.20
N TYR A 819 -18.67 -4.91 11.81
CA TYR A 819 -17.47 -5.31 12.54
C TYR A 819 -17.26 -6.80 12.28
N GLU A 820 -16.19 -7.17 11.58
CA GLU A 820 -15.89 -8.58 11.25
C GLU A 820 -14.89 -9.16 12.25
N ALA A 821 -15.35 -10.14 13.03
CA ALA A 821 -14.57 -10.77 14.08
C ALA A 821 -13.66 -11.88 13.52
N SER A 822 -12.36 -11.77 13.82
CA SER A 822 -11.35 -12.77 13.47
C SER A 822 -11.36 -13.98 14.43
N GLY A 823 -12.13 -13.91 15.52
CA GLY A 823 -12.30 -14.98 16.50
C GLY A 823 -13.25 -14.59 17.65
N PRO A 824 -13.54 -15.51 18.59
CA PRO A 824 -14.65 -15.35 19.53
C PRO A 824 -14.53 -14.17 20.51
N GLU A 825 -13.31 -13.70 20.81
CA GLU A 825 -13.11 -12.54 21.69
C GLU A 825 -13.47 -11.22 21.02
N GLU A 826 -13.25 -11.09 19.71
CA GLU A 826 -13.69 -9.93 18.94
C GLU A 826 -15.24 -9.89 18.90
N VAL A 827 -15.92 -11.05 18.85
CA VAL A 827 -17.39 -11.12 19.03
C VAL A 827 -17.81 -10.70 20.45
N GLU A 828 -17.11 -11.17 21.50
CA GLU A 828 -17.41 -10.75 22.86
C GLU A 828 -17.23 -9.24 23.07
N ASP A 829 -16.15 -8.66 22.55
CA ASP A 829 -15.88 -7.23 22.63
C ASP A 829 -16.89 -6.41 21.81
N TRP A 830 -17.38 -6.97 20.69
CA TRP A 830 -18.55 -6.41 19.99
C TRP A 830 -19.78 -6.36 20.89
N LEU A 831 -20.16 -7.49 21.49
CA LEU A 831 -21.29 -7.56 22.42
C LEU A 831 -21.12 -6.65 23.66
N ARG A 832 -19.89 -6.29 24.05
CA ARG A 832 -19.62 -5.38 25.18
C ARG A 832 -19.71 -3.90 24.80
N CYS A 833 -19.04 -3.48 23.73
CA CYS A 833 -18.74 -2.05 23.49
C CYS A 833 -18.30 -1.69 22.05
N ALA A 834 -18.28 -2.62 21.08
CA ALA A 834 -18.00 -2.22 19.69
C ALA A 834 -19.27 -1.68 19.04
N LYS A 835 -19.11 -0.53 18.38
CA LYS A 835 -20.22 0.41 18.20
C LYS A 835 -20.88 0.32 16.82
N SER A 836 -20.48 -0.65 16.00
CA SER A 836 -21.09 -0.89 14.68
C SER A 836 -22.55 -1.33 14.81
N ILE A 837 -23.29 -1.28 13.70
CA ILE A 837 -24.65 -1.82 13.61
C ILE A 837 -24.60 -3.35 13.51
N PHE A 838 -23.74 -3.87 12.63
CA PHE A 838 -23.61 -5.28 12.33
C PHE A 838 -22.33 -5.87 12.93
N CYS A 839 -22.39 -7.15 13.25
CA CYS A 839 -21.24 -8.04 13.44
C CYS A 839 -21.26 -9.11 12.36
N PHE A 840 -20.11 -9.44 11.80
CA PHE A 840 -19.88 -10.67 11.07
C PHE A 840 -19.07 -11.57 12.00
N PRO A 841 -19.67 -12.61 12.61
CA PRO A 841 -18.96 -13.50 13.52
C PRO A 841 -17.81 -14.24 12.86
N ASP A 842 -16.92 -14.83 13.66
CA ASP A 842 -15.99 -15.80 13.12
C ASP A 842 -16.73 -17.07 12.65
N ALA A 843 -16.13 -17.78 11.69
CA ALA A 843 -16.76 -18.92 11.00
C ALA A 843 -17.10 -20.13 11.89
N THR A 844 -16.78 -20.08 13.19
CA THR A 844 -17.08 -21.15 14.15
C THR A 844 -18.33 -20.86 14.99
N MET A 845 -18.85 -19.63 14.97
CA MET A 845 -19.99 -19.23 15.79
C MET A 845 -21.34 -19.74 15.27
N GLY A 846 -21.58 -19.69 13.95
CA GLY A 846 -22.79 -20.23 13.31
C GLY A 846 -23.56 -19.25 12.42
N PRO A 847 -24.03 -18.08 12.94
CA PRO A 847 -24.59 -17.00 12.14
C PRO A 847 -23.51 -16.32 11.29
N ASP A 848 -23.89 -15.85 10.09
CA ASP A 848 -22.97 -15.13 9.20
C ASP A 848 -23.06 -13.60 9.42
N ILE A 849 -24.21 -13.10 9.90
CA ILE A 849 -24.41 -11.70 10.32
C ILE A 849 -25.24 -11.67 11.61
N MET A 850 -24.87 -10.79 12.55
CA MET A 850 -25.63 -10.50 13.77
C MET A 850 -25.83 -9.00 13.93
N PHE A 851 -26.99 -8.56 14.41
CA PHE A 851 -27.23 -7.15 14.76
C PHE A 851 -28.33 -6.99 15.81
N LEU A 852 -28.40 -5.81 16.43
CA LEU A 852 -29.42 -5.43 17.39
C LEU A 852 -30.32 -4.35 16.77
N VAL A 853 -31.64 -4.47 16.93
CA VAL A 853 -32.61 -3.46 16.49
C VAL A 853 -33.59 -3.10 17.59
N ARG A 854 -34.26 -1.95 17.41
CA ARG A 854 -35.38 -1.49 18.21
C ARG A 854 -36.63 -1.42 17.33
N CYS A 855 -37.65 -2.19 17.68
CA CYS A 855 -38.96 -2.18 17.03
C CYS A 855 -39.97 -1.56 18.01
N GLY A 856 -40.35 -0.30 17.78
CA GLY A 856 -41.14 0.48 18.74
C GLY A 856 -40.38 0.66 20.07
N VAL A 857 -40.86 0.03 21.15
CA VAL A 857 -40.22 0.01 22.48
C VAL A 857 -39.36 -1.24 22.74
N GLN A 858 -39.44 -2.26 21.88
CA GLN A 858 -38.81 -3.56 22.09
C GLN A 858 -37.43 -3.60 21.45
N LEU A 859 -36.40 -4.00 22.21
CA LEU A 859 -35.12 -4.43 21.62
C LEU A 859 -35.23 -5.86 21.09
N VAL A 860 -34.56 -6.17 19.99
CA VAL A 860 -34.64 -7.45 19.29
C VAL A 860 -33.26 -7.83 18.75
N TRP A 861 -32.76 -9.02 19.09
CA TRP A 861 -31.59 -9.61 18.45
C TRP A 861 -31.98 -10.20 17.09
N VAL A 862 -31.19 -9.93 16.06
CA VAL A 862 -31.36 -10.51 14.73
C VAL A 862 -30.12 -11.32 14.35
N LEU A 863 -30.32 -12.61 14.09
CA LEU A 863 -29.30 -13.56 13.70
C LEU A 863 -29.58 -14.01 12.26
N VAL A 864 -28.65 -13.80 11.34
CA VAL A 864 -28.83 -14.12 9.92
C VAL A 864 -27.88 -15.23 9.51
N GLN A 865 -28.44 -16.28 8.93
CA GLN A 865 -27.71 -17.18 8.05
C GLN A 865 -27.95 -16.74 6.60
N VAL A 866 -26.86 -16.56 5.85
CA VAL A 866 -26.83 -16.23 4.43
C VAL A 866 -26.60 -17.51 3.62
N LYS A 867 -27.25 -17.62 2.46
CA LYS A 867 -27.11 -18.75 1.52
C LYS A 867 -27.02 -18.23 0.09
N CYS A 868 -26.12 -18.79 -0.71
CA CYS A 868 -26.07 -18.55 -2.15
C CYS A 868 -26.56 -19.81 -2.86
N LEU A 869 -27.64 -19.69 -3.65
CA LEU A 869 -28.29 -20.83 -4.32
C LEU A 869 -27.72 -21.11 -5.72
N ALA A 870 -26.80 -20.27 -6.19
CA ALA A 870 -26.28 -20.32 -7.56
C ALA A 870 -25.18 -21.36 -7.83
N VAL A 871 -24.65 -22.05 -6.80
CA VAL A 871 -23.44 -22.91 -6.92
C VAL A 871 -23.71 -24.40 -6.76
N GLU A 872 -24.70 -24.79 -5.95
CA GLU A 872 -25.09 -26.19 -5.78
C GLU A 872 -26.61 -26.33 -5.89
N ALA A 873 -27.07 -27.30 -6.67
CA ALA A 873 -28.45 -27.76 -6.57
C ALA A 873 -28.64 -28.32 -5.15
N LEU A 874 -29.53 -27.70 -4.36
CA LEU A 874 -29.76 -28.04 -2.95
C LEU A 874 -29.99 -29.55 -2.78
N THR A 875 -28.98 -30.27 -2.29
CA THR A 875 -29.19 -31.61 -1.73
C THR A 875 -30.01 -31.42 -0.46
N ALA A 876 -31.29 -31.80 -0.54
CA ALA A 876 -32.38 -31.23 0.25
C ALA A 876 -32.46 -31.64 1.74
N GLY A 877 -31.30 -31.80 2.39
CA GLY A 877 -31.16 -32.22 3.80
C GLY A 877 -30.07 -31.50 4.58
N GLN A 878 -29.60 -30.32 4.14
CA GLN A 878 -28.63 -29.49 4.89
C GLN A 878 -29.00 -28.00 5.03
N THR A 879 -30.24 -27.59 4.76
CA THR A 879 -30.75 -26.22 5.04
C THR A 879 -31.07 -25.98 6.52
N SER A 880 -30.22 -26.49 7.42
CA SER A 880 -30.54 -26.56 8.84
C SER A 880 -30.28 -25.24 9.57
N LEU A 881 -31.36 -24.54 9.91
CA LEU A 881 -31.42 -23.36 10.79
C LEU A 881 -30.80 -23.58 12.19
N ARG A 882 -30.42 -24.82 12.52
CA ARG A 882 -29.69 -25.20 13.74
C ARG A 882 -28.44 -24.35 13.98
N ASN A 883 -27.80 -23.82 12.96
CA ASN A 883 -26.58 -23.00 13.10
C ASN A 883 -26.82 -21.59 13.70
N VAL A 884 -28.02 -21.03 13.58
CA VAL A 884 -28.39 -19.75 14.24
C VAL A 884 -29.02 -19.95 15.62
N ASP A 885 -28.85 -21.13 16.22
CA ASP A 885 -29.34 -21.44 17.56
C ASP A 885 -28.34 -21.07 18.66
N LEU A 886 -28.79 -20.26 19.63
CA LEU A 886 -28.04 -19.92 20.84
C LEU A 886 -27.59 -21.15 21.65
N SER A 887 -28.23 -22.32 21.51
CA SER A 887 -27.78 -23.58 22.14
C SER A 887 -26.60 -24.25 21.41
N LYS A 888 -26.35 -23.84 20.15
CA LYS A 888 -25.39 -24.43 19.22
C LYS A 888 -24.27 -23.48 18.76
N PHE A 889 -24.26 -22.23 19.23
CA PHE A 889 -23.13 -21.32 19.04
C PHE A 889 -21.81 -21.97 19.49
N TYR A 890 -20.80 -21.91 18.63
CA TYR A 890 -19.53 -22.62 18.81
C TYR A 890 -19.72 -24.13 18.94
N ARG A 891 -20.44 -24.74 18.00
CA ARG A 891 -20.47 -26.20 17.77
C ARG A 891 -20.17 -26.53 16.31
N ALA A 892 -19.42 -27.60 16.10
CA ALA A 892 -19.21 -28.18 14.77
C ALA A 892 -20.46 -28.93 14.27
N ARG A 893 -20.47 -29.33 12.99
CA ARG A 893 -21.63 -29.96 12.32
C ARG A 893 -22.06 -31.30 12.95
N ASP A 894 -21.17 -31.97 13.69
CA ASP A 894 -21.41 -33.19 14.46
C ASP A 894 -22.04 -32.92 15.85
N GLY A 895 -22.24 -31.65 16.22
CA GLY A 895 -22.74 -31.21 17.51
C GLY A 895 -21.68 -31.09 18.62
N GLN A 896 -20.42 -31.43 18.35
CA GLN A 896 -19.34 -31.25 19.32
C GLN A 896 -19.04 -29.76 19.52
N PRO A 897 -18.76 -29.30 20.75
CA PRO A 897 -18.40 -27.91 20.98
C PRO A 897 -17.08 -27.57 20.29
N TYR A 898 -17.07 -26.49 19.51
CA TYR A 898 -15.85 -25.83 19.04
C TYR A 898 -15.22 -25.06 20.20
N SER A 899 -14.76 -25.82 21.20
CA SER A 899 -13.98 -25.30 22.32
C SER A 899 -12.50 -25.55 22.00
N PRO A 900 -11.69 -24.52 21.76
CA PRO A 900 -10.27 -24.61 22.03
C PRO A 900 -10.09 -25.19 23.45
N LYS A 901 -9.08 -26.05 23.67
CA LYS A 901 -8.87 -26.73 24.97
C LYS A 901 -8.77 -25.78 26.17
N TYR A 902 -8.48 -24.50 25.90
CA TYR A 902 -8.28 -23.42 26.86
C TYR A 902 -9.51 -22.54 27.14
N ARG A 903 -10.68 -22.77 26.50
CA ARG A 903 -11.88 -21.90 26.61
C ARG A 903 -13.20 -22.65 26.81
N GLN A 904 -13.28 -23.41 27.90
CA GLN A 904 -14.56 -23.99 28.35
C GLN A 904 -15.61 -22.90 28.61
N GLY A 905 -16.87 -23.17 28.27
CA GLY A 905 -18.00 -22.27 28.57
C GLY A 905 -18.20 -21.10 27.61
N LEU A 906 -17.47 -21.01 26.50
CA LEU A 906 -17.56 -19.92 25.51
C LEU A 906 -19.02 -19.62 25.08
N THR A 907 -19.78 -20.62 24.64
CA THR A 907 -21.21 -20.52 24.28
C THR A 907 -22.06 -19.84 25.36
N GLU A 908 -21.83 -20.20 26.63
CA GLU A 908 -22.59 -19.69 27.77
C GLU A 908 -22.15 -18.27 28.16
N LYS A 909 -20.88 -17.93 27.97
CA LYS A 909 -20.34 -16.58 28.15
C LYS A 909 -20.86 -15.62 27.08
N THR A 910 -20.88 -16.03 25.81
CA THR A 910 -21.49 -15.27 24.71
C THR A 910 -23.00 -15.12 24.91
N ARG A 911 -23.70 -16.17 25.38
CA ARG A 911 -25.12 -16.07 25.75
C ARG A 911 -25.35 -15.06 26.87
N LYS A 912 -24.59 -15.11 27.96
CA LYS A 912 -24.66 -14.12 29.06
C LYS A 912 -24.31 -12.70 28.65
N LEU A 913 -23.53 -12.52 27.59
CA LEU A 913 -23.36 -11.21 26.97
C LEU A 913 -24.61 -10.82 26.19
N MET A 914 -25.20 -11.69 25.37
CA MET A 914 -26.45 -11.39 24.64
C MET A 914 -27.70 -11.27 25.53
N ASP A 915 -27.67 -11.81 26.74
CA ASP A 915 -28.82 -11.87 27.65
C ASP A 915 -29.24 -10.48 28.13
N ILE A 916 -30.27 -9.94 27.48
CA ILE A 916 -31.00 -8.75 27.90
C ILE A 916 -32.40 -9.24 28.32
N PRO A 917 -32.79 -9.11 29.60
CA PRO A 917 -34.07 -9.61 30.09
C PRO A 917 -35.25 -9.15 29.22
N GLY A 918 -35.97 -10.11 28.63
CA GLY A 918 -37.13 -9.85 27.77
C GLY A 918 -36.80 -9.40 26.33
N THR A 919 -35.56 -9.56 25.84
CA THR A 919 -35.22 -9.31 24.43
C THR A 919 -35.38 -10.59 23.58
N PRO A 920 -36.35 -10.64 22.65
CA PRO A 920 -36.51 -11.76 21.73
C PRO A 920 -35.38 -11.85 20.70
N VAL A 921 -35.25 -13.04 20.10
CA VAL A 921 -34.22 -13.38 19.11
C VAL A 921 -34.90 -13.88 17.83
N VAL A 922 -34.69 -13.17 16.73
CA VAL A 922 -35.20 -13.51 15.39
C VAL A 922 -34.10 -14.22 14.59
N ARG A 923 -34.44 -15.33 13.92
CA ARG A 923 -33.49 -16.24 13.26
C ARG A 923 -33.79 -16.34 11.77
N LEU A 924 -33.01 -15.67 10.94
CA LEU A 924 -33.30 -15.45 9.53
C LEU A 924 -32.46 -16.36 8.62
N ALA A 925 -33.06 -16.82 7.51
CA ALA A 925 -32.37 -17.57 6.46
C ALA A 925 -32.54 -16.82 5.13
N VAL A 926 -31.54 -16.02 4.78
CA VAL A 926 -31.57 -15.14 3.60
C VAL A 926 -30.83 -15.80 2.44
N SER A 927 -31.57 -16.11 1.37
CA SER A 927 -31.03 -16.67 0.13
C SER A 927 -30.73 -15.60 -0.92
N PHE A 928 -29.71 -15.86 -1.75
CA PHE A 928 -29.43 -15.12 -2.97
C PHE A 928 -29.24 -16.09 -4.17
N PRO A 929 -29.98 -15.93 -5.28
CA PRO A 929 -31.18 -15.09 -5.41
C PRO A 929 -32.27 -15.50 -4.41
N ALA A 930 -33.28 -14.65 -4.22
CA ALA A 930 -34.43 -14.96 -3.40
C ALA A 930 -35.27 -16.07 -4.06
N GLU A 931 -35.38 -17.22 -3.41
CA GLU A 931 -36.26 -18.32 -3.84
C GLU A 931 -37.38 -18.55 -2.81
N PRO A 932 -38.66 -18.42 -3.18
CA PRO A 932 -39.80 -18.63 -2.29
C PRO A 932 -40.13 -20.13 -2.14
N HIS A 933 -39.15 -20.93 -1.69
CA HIS A 933 -39.30 -22.37 -1.49
C HIS A 933 -39.66 -22.73 -0.04
N ALA A 934 -40.94 -23.07 0.18
CA ALA A 934 -41.51 -23.43 1.49
C ALA A 934 -40.76 -24.58 2.21
N GLY A 935 -40.13 -25.51 1.48
CA GLY A 935 -39.42 -26.67 2.06
C GLY A 935 -38.24 -26.30 2.97
N ILE A 936 -37.69 -25.08 2.88
CA ILE A 936 -36.66 -24.59 3.81
C ILE A 936 -37.21 -24.40 5.24
N LEU A 937 -38.53 -24.25 5.38
CA LEU A 937 -39.21 -23.82 6.60
C LEU A 937 -39.73 -24.99 7.45
N GLU A 938 -39.92 -26.17 6.85
CA GLU A 938 -40.56 -27.33 7.50
C GLU A 938 -39.68 -28.02 8.55
N GLU A 939 -38.34 -27.90 8.49
CA GLU A 939 -37.43 -28.44 9.52
C GLU A 939 -37.44 -27.65 10.85
N ALA A 940 -37.97 -26.42 10.89
CA ALA A 940 -37.89 -25.52 12.06
C ALA A 940 -38.95 -25.80 13.16
N GLY A 941 -39.33 -27.07 13.31
CA GLY A 941 -40.56 -27.52 13.98
C GLY A 941 -40.62 -27.50 15.51
N SER A 942 -39.60 -26.99 16.22
CA SER A 942 -39.57 -26.99 17.69
C SER A 942 -39.21 -25.63 18.29
N ALA A 943 -40.01 -25.18 19.26
CA ALA A 943 -39.83 -23.95 20.05
C ALA A 943 -40.05 -22.59 19.31
N GLU A 944 -39.86 -21.53 20.09
CA GLU A 944 -40.46 -20.18 20.01
C GLU A 944 -39.83 -19.28 18.92
N GLU A 945 -39.53 -19.84 17.76
CA GLU A 945 -38.61 -19.25 16.78
C GLU A 945 -39.32 -18.74 15.52
N ILE A 946 -38.98 -17.51 15.12
CA ILE A 946 -39.43 -16.85 13.88
C ILE A 946 -38.34 -17.01 12.81
N VAL A 947 -38.75 -17.55 11.66
CA VAL A 947 -37.92 -17.82 10.46
C VAL A 947 -38.47 -17.01 9.30
N ALA A 948 -37.60 -16.51 8.40
CA ALA A 948 -38.05 -15.73 7.26
C ALA A 948 -37.03 -15.60 6.09
N THR A 949 -37.56 -15.26 4.91
CA THR A 949 -36.87 -15.09 3.60
C THR A 949 -37.03 -13.65 3.08
N PHE A 950 -36.14 -13.18 2.19
CA PHE A 950 -36.00 -11.76 1.79
C PHE A 950 -36.26 -11.54 0.29
N ASP A 951 -37.30 -10.77 -0.07
CA ASP A 951 -37.88 -10.82 -1.43
C ASP A 951 -37.49 -9.67 -2.40
N LYS A 952 -36.75 -8.63 -1.97
CA LYS A 952 -36.46 -7.43 -2.83
C LYS A 952 -35.05 -6.83 -2.63
N LEU A 953 -34.06 -7.27 -3.40
CA LEU A 953 -32.64 -6.98 -3.10
C LEU A 953 -31.85 -6.14 -4.12
N VAL A 954 -32.19 -6.09 -5.43
CA VAL A 954 -31.16 -5.80 -6.46
C VAL A 954 -31.28 -4.48 -7.26
N GLU A 955 -32.45 -3.83 -7.35
CA GLU A 955 -32.70 -2.91 -8.49
C GLU A 955 -32.06 -1.50 -8.39
N ASP A 956 -32.19 -0.77 -7.28
CA ASP A 956 -31.88 0.68 -7.21
C ASP A 956 -30.91 1.14 -6.10
N VAL A 957 -29.80 0.42 -5.83
CA VAL A 957 -28.85 0.83 -4.78
C VAL A 957 -27.95 2.00 -5.24
N GLU A 958 -28.34 3.22 -4.90
CA GLU A 958 -27.55 4.42 -5.18
C GLU A 958 -26.24 4.46 -4.39
N PHE A 959 -25.19 4.96 -5.03
CA PHE A 959 -23.88 5.13 -4.40
C PHE A 959 -23.81 6.32 -3.42
N SER A 960 -24.81 7.21 -3.45
CA SER A 960 -25.00 8.31 -2.50
C SER A 960 -25.12 7.83 -1.04
N GLU A 961 -25.66 6.63 -0.82
CA GLU A 961 -25.85 6.06 0.52
C GLU A 961 -24.52 5.63 1.18
N ALA A 962 -23.50 5.33 0.37
CA ALA A 962 -22.15 5.07 0.86
C ALA A 962 -21.51 6.29 1.55
N LEU A 963 -21.90 7.53 1.18
CA LEU A 963 -21.47 8.74 1.90
C LEU A 963 -22.08 8.83 3.30
N ALA A 964 -23.34 8.42 3.46
CA ALA A 964 -23.98 8.41 4.78
C ALA A 964 -23.28 7.40 5.69
N ILE A 965 -23.05 6.18 5.19
CA ILE A 965 -22.25 5.14 5.85
C ILE A 965 -20.84 5.67 6.19
N LEU A 966 -20.19 6.43 5.31
CA LEU A 966 -18.86 7.00 5.55
C LEU A 966 -18.81 8.14 6.54
N SER A 967 -19.82 9.02 6.55
CA SER A 967 -19.91 10.10 7.54
C SER A 967 -19.94 9.55 8.98
N ALA A 968 -20.48 8.34 9.11
CA ALA A 968 -20.55 7.48 10.28
C ALA A 968 -19.39 6.46 10.40
N TYR A 969 -18.57 6.30 9.37
CA TYR A 969 -17.45 5.38 9.40
C TYR A 969 -16.32 6.04 10.17
N MET A 970 -16.25 5.75 11.48
CA MET A 970 -15.02 5.56 12.27
C MET A 970 -15.33 5.19 13.72
N PRO A 971 -14.48 4.36 14.38
CA PRO A 971 -14.74 3.91 15.74
C PRO A 971 -14.62 5.07 16.74
N LYS A 972 -15.64 5.26 17.61
CA LYS A 972 -15.51 6.12 18.81
C LYS A 972 -14.59 5.45 19.84
#